data_AF-A0AA39A6F8-F1
#
_entry.id   AF-A0AA39A6F8-F1
#
_cell.length_a   1.000
_cell.length_b   1.000
_cell.length_c   1.000
_cell.angle_alpha   90.00
_cell.angle_beta   90.00
_cell.angle_gamma   90.00
#
_symmetry.space_group_name_H-M   'P 1'
#
loop_
_entity.id
_entity.type
_entity.pdbx_description
1 polymer ?
#
loop_
_entity_poly.entity_id
_entity_poly.type
_entity_poly.pdbx_seq_one_letter_code
_entity_poly.pdbx_strand_id
1 'polypeptide(L)'
;MRAAVIGAGVSGLVSAYVLARDGMKVVLYEKENYLGGHAKTVTVDGVPLDFGFVVFNRVTYPNMMEFFETLGVDMELSDMSFAVSLDEGRGCEWGNRNGLSSLFAQKKNILNPFFWQMIGEMIKFKDDTLGDFIKCRGYSELFQKAYLVPICASIWPCSAEGVMSFSAFSVLSCCRNHHLLQLFGRPQWLTVKWRSHNYVNKVREKLESKGCQIRTGCEVVSVSTTDNGCTVFCGDGSQEMYDGCIMAVHAPDALNILGNQATFDEMRVLGAFQYFSSDIFLHRDKNFMPQNPTAWSAWNFLGTIDNRVCMTYWLNVLQSTFLVTLNPPHTPDHTLLKWSTSHPVPSVAASKALLELDHIQGKRGIWFCGAYQGYGFHEDGLKAGMVAAHSMLGKGCAVLNNPKHMVPSLLETGARLFVTRFLGHYISTGCLILLEEGGTIYTFEGSGKKCLLKVALKIHNPQFYWKIATQADLGLADAYINGDFSLVDKDEGLQNLFMIFIANRDLDSSLSRLNKKRGWWTPLFFTAGIASAKYYFRHVSRQITLTQAQRNVSRHYDLSNELFSLFLDETMTYSCAVFKTEGEDLKVAQLRKISLLIEKARIDKKHEVLEIGCGWGSLAIEVVKQTGCKYTGITPSKEQLKFAEMKVKEAGLQDNIRFLLCNYRQLPNSYKYDRIISCGMLESVGHEYMEEFFGCCESVLAEDGLFVLQFISIPDESYDEYRRSSDFIKEYIFPGGCLPSLSRVTTAMAAASRLCVEHLENIGIHFYQTLRHWRKNFLENQSKIIELGFNEKFIRTWEYYFDYCAAGFKTRTLGDYQIVFSRPGNAAAFSDPYKSVVSPY
;
A
#
# COMPACT_ATOMS: atom_id res chain seq x y z
N MET A 1 15.40 -4.61 -40.67
CA MET A 1 14.39 -3.64 -41.11
C MET A 1 14.78 -2.25 -40.64
N ARG A 2 14.39 -1.23 -41.41
CA ARG A 2 14.66 0.19 -41.21
C ARG A 2 13.34 0.95 -41.24
N ALA A 3 13.09 1.77 -40.23
CA ALA A 3 11.86 2.53 -40.09
C ALA A 3 12.10 4.03 -40.13
N ALA A 4 11.17 4.77 -40.74
CA ALA A 4 11.06 6.21 -40.58
C ALA A 4 10.06 6.54 -39.46
N VAL A 5 10.40 7.51 -38.62
CA VAL A 5 9.45 8.11 -37.67
C VAL A 5 9.38 9.60 -37.99
N ILE A 6 8.20 10.10 -38.33
CA ILE A 6 8.00 11.47 -38.80
C ILE A 6 7.31 12.28 -37.72
N GLY A 7 7.98 13.32 -37.23
CA GLY A 7 7.60 14.10 -36.06
C GLY A 7 8.31 13.59 -34.80
N ALA A 8 8.99 14.48 -34.07
CA ALA A 8 9.71 14.18 -32.84
C ALA A 8 9.05 14.80 -31.60
N GLY A 9 7.72 14.90 -31.60
CA GLY A 9 6.94 15.04 -30.38
C GLY A 9 7.02 13.79 -29.49
N VAL A 10 6.32 13.79 -28.35
CA VAL A 10 6.33 12.66 -27.41
C VAL A 10 6.01 11.31 -28.07
N SER A 11 5.04 11.27 -29.00
CA SER A 11 4.65 10.05 -29.72
C SER A 11 5.77 9.50 -30.62
N GLY A 12 6.48 10.39 -31.32
CA GLY A 12 7.56 10.01 -32.21
C GLY A 12 8.82 9.59 -31.45
N LEU A 13 9.18 10.35 -30.41
CA LEU A 13 10.31 10.01 -29.53
C LEU A 13 10.14 8.63 -28.90
N VAL A 14 8.95 8.33 -28.38
CA VAL A 14 8.66 7.03 -27.77
C VAL A 14 8.60 5.92 -28.83
N SER A 15 7.98 6.17 -29.98
CA SER A 15 7.98 5.21 -31.09
C SER A 15 9.41 4.83 -31.50
N ALA A 16 10.24 5.83 -31.76
CA ALA A 16 11.65 5.63 -32.12
C ALA A 16 12.41 4.88 -31.02
N TYR A 17 12.18 5.23 -29.76
CA TYR A 17 12.82 4.58 -28.62
C TYR A 17 12.47 3.09 -28.54
N VAL A 18 11.18 2.75 -28.67
CA VAL A 18 10.70 1.36 -28.61
C VAL A 18 11.27 0.54 -29.77
N LEU A 19 11.23 1.07 -31.00
CA LEU A 19 11.80 0.42 -32.18
C LEU A 19 13.32 0.19 -32.04
N ALA A 20 14.05 1.21 -31.60
CA ALA A 20 15.50 1.17 -31.42
C ALA A 20 15.92 0.19 -30.31
N ARG A 21 15.14 0.12 -29.22
CA ARG A 21 15.36 -0.83 -28.13
C ARG A 21 15.28 -2.28 -28.63
N ASP A 22 14.41 -2.55 -29.59
CA ASP A 22 14.21 -3.86 -30.22
C ASP A 22 15.18 -4.15 -31.39
N GLY A 23 16.14 -3.25 -31.64
CA GLY A 23 17.21 -3.44 -32.64
C GLY A 23 16.86 -2.99 -34.06
N MET A 24 15.73 -2.30 -34.26
CA MET A 24 15.37 -1.74 -35.56
C MET A 24 16.17 -0.47 -35.85
N LYS A 25 16.62 -0.28 -37.11
CA LYS A 25 17.32 0.94 -37.53
C LYS A 25 16.29 2.06 -37.75
N VAL A 26 16.35 3.11 -36.95
CA VAL A 26 15.36 4.21 -37.00
C VAL A 26 15.99 5.49 -37.55
N VAL A 27 15.26 6.18 -38.42
CA VAL A 27 15.50 7.58 -38.78
C VAL A 27 14.32 8.41 -38.27
N LEU A 28 14.60 9.33 -37.35
CA LEU A 28 13.62 10.24 -36.76
C LEU A 28 13.72 11.60 -37.45
N TYR A 29 12.61 12.04 -38.05
CA TYR A 29 12.48 13.32 -38.76
C TYR A 29 11.73 14.33 -37.90
N GLU A 30 12.23 15.57 -37.84
CA GLU A 30 11.62 16.68 -37.14
C GLU A 30 11.77 17.96 -37.97
N LYS A 31 10.65 18.65 -38.20
CA LYS A 31 10.64 19.89 -38.99
C LYS A 31 11.32 21.03 -38.24
N GLU A 32 11.21 21.05 -36.92
CA GLU A 32 11.81 22.06 -36.07
C GLU A 32 13.30 21.77 -35.82
N ASN A 33 14.04 22.80 -35.39
CA ASN A 33 15.46 22.65 -35.01
C ASN A 33 15.65 22.04 -33.60
N TYR A 34 14.59 21.51 -32.99
CA TYR A 34 14.60 20.91 -31.66
C TYR A 34 13.63 19.73 -31.58
N LEU A 35 13.84 18.81 -30.63
CA LEU A 35 12.96 17.67 -30.39
C LEU A 35 11.99 17.99 -29.24
N GLY A 36 10.87 17.28 -29.18
CA GLY A 36 9.90 17.33 -28.06
C GLY A 36 8.53 17.90 -28.44
N GLY A 37 8.43 18.70 -29.51
CA GLY A 37 7.19 19.33 -29.92
C GLY A 37 6.61 20.23 -28.81
N HIS A 38 5.46 19.84 -28.23
CA HIS A 38 4.86 20.55 -27.09
C HIS A 38 5.65 20.41 -25.77
N ALA A 39 6.58 19.46 -25.67
CA ALA A 39 7.55 19.40 -24.57
C ALA A 39 8.68 20.41 -24.81
N LYS A 40 8.36 21.69 -24.67
CA LYS A 40 9.24 22.81 -24.97
C LYS A 40 9.67 23.53 -23.71
N THR A 41 10.98 23.50 -23.45
CA THR A 41 11.63 24.36 -22.45
C THR A 41 12.31 25.54 -23.15
N VAL A 42 12.17 26.74 -22.60
CA VAL A 42 12.94 27.92 -22.99
C VAL A 42 13.65 28.51 -21.79
N THR A 43 14.82 29.13 -22.00
CA THR A 43 15.58 29.77 -20.94
C THR A 43 15.39 31.27 -21.00
N VAL A 44 14.89 31.85 -19.90
CA VAL A 44 14.68 33.29 -19.75
C VAL A 44 15.32 33.76 -18.46
N ASP A 45 16.16 34.78 -18.53
CA ASP A 45 16.98 35.29 -17.41
C ASP A 45 17.76 34.17 -16.68
N GLY A 46 18.26 33.18 -17.44
CA GLY A 46 19.00 32.03 -16.90
C GLY A 46 18.11 30.95 -16.25
N VAL A 47 16.79 31.10 -16.26
CA VAL A 47 15.85 30.13 -15.68
C VAL A 47 15.17 29.33 -16.80
N PRO A 48 15.25 27.97 -16.77
CA PRO A 48 14.53 27.12 -17.72
C PRO A 48 13.05 26.99 -17.35
N LEU A 49 12.17 27.23 -18.32
CA LEU A 49 10.70 27.27 -18.18
C LEU A 49 10.04 26.36 -19.21
N ASP A 50 9.11 25.51 -18.78
CA ASP A 50 8.27 24.74 -19.71
C ASP A 50 7.06 25.56 -20.16
N PHE A 51 6.76 25.49 -21.45
CA PHE A 51 5.68 26.24 -22.08
C PHE A 51 4.47 25.37 -22.48
N GLY A 52 4.68 24.07 -22.69
CA GLY A 52 3.60 23.15 -23.08
C GLY A 52 3.44 22.03 -22.05
N PHE A 53 4.37 21.06 -22.04
CA PHE A 53 4.36 20.00 -21.03
C PHE A 53 4.95 20.45 -19.70
N VAL A 54 4.08 20.84 -18.77
CA VAL A 54 4.50 21.37 -17.45
C VAL A 54 4.32 20.34 -16.35
N VAL A 55 3.19 19.62 -16.31
CA VAL A 55 2.81 18.78 -15.17
C VAL A 55 2.19 17.43 -15.59
N PHE A 56 2.37 16.43 -14.74
CA PHE A 56 1.80 15.09 -14.86
C PHE A 56 1.56 14.51 -13.45
N ASN A 57 0.95 13.32 -13.32
CA ASN A 57 0.75 12.67 -12.03
C ASN A 57 0.70 11.15 -12.16
N ARG A 58 0.88 10.43 -11.04
CA ARG A 58 0.96 8.96 -11.03
C ARG A 58 -0.33 8.24 -11.41
N VAL A 59 -1.47 8.93 -11.39
CA VAL A 59 -2.79 8.35 -11.65
C VAL A 59 -3.15 8.38 -13.14
N THR A 60 -2.91 9.52 -13.78
CA THR A 60 -3.33 9.74 -15.16
C THR A 60 -2.20 9.61 -16.16
N TYR A 61 -0.95 9.44 -15.68
CA TYR A 61 0.25 9.27 -16.49
C TYR A 61 1.06 8.00 -16.11
N PRO A 62 0.44 6.83 -15.86
CA PRO A 62 1.17 5.66 -15.37
C PRO A 62 2.25 5.16 -16.34
N ASN A 63 2.02 5.22 -17.66
CA ASN A 63 3.00 4.75 -18.64
C ASN A 63 4.16 5.75 -18.77
N MET A 64 3.87 7.06 -18.72
CA MET A 64 4.91 8.08 -18.68
C MET A 64 5.75 8.03 -17.41
N MET A 65 5.16 7.70 -16.25
CA MET A 65 5.91 7.46 -15.02
C MET A 65 6.91 6.31 -15.19
N GLU A 66 6.46 5.16 -15.71
CA GLU A 66 7.34 4.00 -15.97
C GLU A 66 8.43 4.35 -17.00
N PHE A 67 8.08 5.13 -18.03
CA PHE A 67 9.03 5.60 -19.03
C PHE A 67 10.11 6.52 -18.42
N PHE A 68 9.72 7.46 -17.57
CA PHE A 68 10.67 8.33 -16.86
C PHE A 68 11.55 7.55 -15.89
N GLU A 69 11.00 6.61 -15.14
CA GLU A 69 11.77 5.72 -14.26
C GLU A 69 12.79 4.88 -15.07
N THR A 70 12.39 4.35 -16.23
CA THR A 70 13.27 3.60 -17.15
C THR A 70 14.42 4.46 -17.70
N LEU A 71 14.16 5.74 -17.98
CA LEU A 71 15.18 6.70 -18.43
C LEU A 71 15.99 7.30 -17.27
N GLY A 72 15.64 7.00 -16.02
CA GLY A 72 16.22 7.63 -14.83
C GLY A 72 15.96 9.14 -14.76
N VAL A 73 14.82 9.61 -15.26
CA VAL A 73 14.42 11.03 -15.21
C VAL A 73 13.91 11.36 -13.81
N ASP A 74 14.55 12.34 -13.17
CA ASP A 74 14.12 12.83 -11.86
C ASP A 74 12.85 13.67 -11.97
N MET A 75 12.03 13.64 -10.91
CA MET A 75 10.73 14.31 -10.85
C MET A 75 10.61 15.08 -9.53
N GLU A 76 9.89 16.20 -9.54
CA GLU A 76 9.65 17.03 -8.35
C GLU A 76 8.16 17.35 -8.16
N LEU A 77 7.75 17.68 -6.93
CA LEU A 77 6.36 18.02 -6.63
C LEU A 77 5.96 19.32 -7.34
N SER A 78 4.76 19.33 -7.91
CA SER A 78 4.16 20.51 -8.54
C SER A 78 2.74 20.72 -8.03
N ASP A 79 2.19 21.89 -8.31
CA ASP A 79 0.81 22.25 -8.05
C ASP A 79 0.00 22.26 -9.37
N MET A 80 -1.31 22.10 -9.28
CA MET A 80 -2.23 22.35 -10.40
C MET A 80 -3.56 22.90 -9.84
N SER A 81 -3.45 23.86 -8.93
CA SER A 81 -4.60 24.56 -8.40
C SER A 81 -5.26 25.38 -9.51
N PHE A 82 -6.56 25.55 -9.38
CA PHE A 82 -7.40 26.19 -10.39
C PHE A 82 -8.18 27.34 -9.77
N ALA A 83 -8.28 28.43 -10.51
CA ALA A 83 -9.08 29.59 -10.16
C ALA A 83 -9.86 30.12 -11.35
N VAL A 84 -10.98 30.76 -11.02
CA VAL A 84 -11.87 31.44 -11.95
C VAL A 84 -12.02 32.87 -11.47
N SER A 85 -11.91 33.82 -12.40
CA SER A 85 -12.19 35.25 -12.18
C SER A 85 -12.99 35.77 -13.38
N LEU A 86 -14.32 35.79 -13.24
CA LEU A 86 -15.22 36.31 -14.27
C LEU A 86 -15.43 37.82 -14.12
N ASP A 87 -15.67 38.49 -15.25
CA ASP A 87 -16.00 39.92 -15.33
C ASP A 87 -15.01 40.80 -14.55
N GLU A 88 -13.71 40.53 -14.70
CA GLU A 88 -12.63 41.23 -13.97
C GLU A 88 -12.84 41.20 -12.45
N GLY A 89 -13.28 40.06 -11.91
CA GLY A 89 -13.52 39.87 -10.48
C GLY A 89 -14.82 40.47 -9.95
N ARG A 90 -15.60 41.20 -10.77
CA ARG A 90 -16.93 41.72 -10.39
C ARG A 90 -18.00 40.63 -10.35
N GLY A 91 -17.84 39.61 -11.20
CA GLY A 91 -18.70 38.43 -11.27
C GLY A 91 -18.37 37.43 -10.16
N CYS A 92 -18.13 36.18 -10.56
CA CYS A 92 -17.71 35.10 -9.67
C CYS A 92 -16.18 34.97 -9.65
N GLU A 93 -15.59 34.98 -8.45
CA GLU A 93 -14.16 34.77 -8.26
C GLU A 93 -13.89 33.80 -7.10
N TRP A 94 -13.19 32.70 -7.40
CA TRP A 94 -12.84 31.64 -6.45
C TRP A 94 -11.62 30.84 -6.94
N GLY A 95 -10.92 30.17 -6.02
CA GLY A 95 -9.85 29.23 -6.35
C GLY A 95 -9.73 28.10 -5.33
N ASN A 96 -8.82 27.16 -5.55
CA ASN A 96 -8.68 25.99 -4.67
C ASN A 96 -7.28 25.77 -4.08
N ARG A 97 -6.33 26.69 -4.30
CA ARG A 97 -4.95 26.56 -3.82
C ARG A 97 -4.81 26.47 -2.30
N ASN A 98 -5.43 27.41 -1.58
CA ASN A 98 -5.30 27.53 -0.12
C ASN A 98 -6.55 27.00 0.61
N GLY A 99 -7.24 26.02 0.03
CA GLY A 99 -8.46 25.46 0.59
C GLY A 99 -9.58 26.50 0.74
N LEU A 100 -10.19 26.58 1.92
CA LEU A 100 -11.37 27.43 2.17
C LEU A 100 -11.10 28.92 1.94
N SER A 101 -9.88 29.41 2.20
CA SER A 101 -9.56 30.84 1.99
C SER A 101 -9.56 31.22 0.52
N SER A 102 -9.13 30.31 -0.36
CA SER A 102 -9.21 30.52 -1.82
C SER A 102 -10.61 30.28 -2.35
N LEU A 103 -11.33 29.29 -1.81
CA LEU A 103 -12.71 28.98 -2.23
C LEU A 103 -13.66 30.16 -1.96
N PHE A 104 -13.45 30.83 -0.83
CA PHE A 104 -14.19 32.03 -0.43
C PHE A 104 -13.36 33.30 -0.57
N ALA A 105 -12.53 33.40 -1.62
CA ALA A 105 -11.78 34.62 -1.96
C ALA A 105 -12.74 35.83 -1.97
N GLN A 106 -13.89 35.69 -2.62
CA GLN A 106 -15.03 36.57 -2.41
C GLN A 106 -15.83 36.15 -1.16
N LYS A 107 -15.61 36.83 -0.03
CA LYS A 107 -16.27 36.50 1.27
C LYS A 107 -17.80 36.47 1.21
N LYS A 108 -18.42 37.26 0.31
CA LYS A 108 -19.88 37.25 0.06
C LYS A 108 -20.41 35.87 -0.34
N ASN A 109 -19.57 35.01 -0.92
CA ASN A 109 -19.95 33.68 -1.37
C ASN A 109 -20.20 32.70 -0.22
N ILE A 110 -19.73 32.98 1.00
CA ILE A 110 -20.03 32.18 2.20
C ILE A 110 -21.54 32.14 2.47
N LEU A 111 -22.24 33.25 2.20
CA LEU A 111 -23.68 33.39 2.44
C LEU A 111 -24.50 33.29 1.14
N ASN A 112 -23.86 33.01 0.00
CA ASN A 112 -24.52 32.95 -1.29
C ASN A 112 -25.07 31.54 -1.56
N PRO A 113 -26.40 31.31 -1.51
CA PRO A 113 -26.97 29.98 -1.73
C PRO A 113 -26.68 29.44 -3.14
N PHE A 114 -26.56 30.31 -4.14
CA PHE A 114 -26.24 29.90 -5.52
C PHE A 114 -24.80 29.38 -5.64
N PHE A 115 -23.88 29.92 -4.85
CA PHE A 115 -22.49 29.42 -4.81
C PHE A 115 -22.41 28.04 -4.15
N TRP A 116 -23.17 27.81 -3.08
CA TRP A 116 -23.29 26.48 -2.47
C TRP A 116 -24.01 25.47 -3.36
N GLN A 117 -25.02 25.92 -4.11
CA GLN A 117 -25.66 25.11 -5.16
C GLN A 117 -24.63 24.67 -6.20
N MET A 118 -23.80 25.59 -6.71
CA MET A 118 -22.71 25.26 -7.64
C MET A 118 -21.77 24.20 -7.05
N ILE A 119 -21.33 24.34 -5.80
CA ILE A 119 -20.48 23.35 -5.12
C ILE A 119 -21.15 21.96 -5.06
N GLY A 120 -22.46 21.91 -4.75
CA GLY A 120 -23.22 20.66 -4.75
C GLY A 120 -23.38 20.05 -6.15
N GLU A 121 -23.55 20.88 -7.16
CA GLU A 121 -23.66 20.49 -8.57
C GLU A 121 -22.37 19.91 -9.13
N MET A 122 -21.20 20.42 -8.71
CA MET A 122 -19.89 19.85 -9.04
C MET A 122 -19.75 18.38 -8.63
N ILE A 123 -20.43 17.96 -7.56
CA ILE A 123 -20.40 16.59 -7.05
C ILE A 123 -21.37 15.66 -7.84
N LYS A 124 -22.38 16.21 -8.53
CA LYS A 124 -23.53 15.46 -9.10
C LYS A 124 -23.38 15.06 -10.59
N PHE A 125 -22.44 15.64 -11.32
CA PHE A 125 -22.39 15.65 -12.80
C PHE A 125 -22.10 14.29 -13.47
N LYS A 126 -23.09 13.62 -14.12
CA LYS A 126 -22.94 12.35 -14.91
C LYS A 126 -24.06 12.00 -15.95
N ASP A 127 -23.70 11.94 -17.25
CA ASP A 127 -24.27 11.29 -18.48
C ASP A 127 -25.35 11.96 -19.41
N ASP A 128 -24.91 12.59 -20.54
CA ASP A 128 -25.52 12.89 -21.91
C ASP A 128 -24.87 14.15 -22.55
N THR A 129 -24.95 14.48 -23.87
CA THR A 129 -24.26 15.65 -24.54
C THR A 129 -24.29 16.97 -23.75
N LEU A 130 -23.21 17.77 -23.74
CA LEU A 130 -22.99 18.74 -22.66
C LEU A 130 -24.09 19.81 -22.57
N GLY A 131 -24.50 20.36 -23.71
CA GLY A 131 -25.58 21.34 -23.79
C GLY A 131 -26.96 20.78 -23.43
N ASP A 132 -27.34 19.61 -23.94
CA ASP A 132 -28.67 19.03 -23.74
C ASP A 132 -28.79 18.36 -22.37
N PHE A 133 -27.73 17.73 -21.88
CA PHE A 133 -27.65 17.17 -20.53
C PHE A 133 -27.80 18.23 -19.45
N ILE A 134 -27.16 19.38 -19.64
CA ILE A 134 -27.28 20.48 -18.69
C ILE A 134 -28.71 21.02 -18.65
N LYS A 135 -29.34 21.20 -19.82
CA LYS A 135 -30.74 21.64 -19.91
C LYS A 135 -31.71 20.60 -19.34
N CYS A 136 -31.51 19.32 -19.62
CA CYS A 136 -32.39 18.23 -19.16
C CYS A 136 -32.24 17.90 -17.66
N ARG A 137 -31.06 18.15 -17.04
CA ARG A 137 -30.80 17.85 -15.62
C ARG A 137 -30.86 19.06 -14.70
N GLY A 138 -31.05 20.27 -15.23
CA GLY A 138 -31.28 21.49 -14.46
C GLY A 138 -30.06 22.04 -13.72
N TYR A 139 -28.85 21.92 -14.29
CA TYR A 139 -27.65 22.53 -13.70
C TYR A 139 -27.68 24.06 -13.80
N SER A 140 -27.27 24.75 -12.73
CA SER A 140 -27.31 26.21 -12.67
C SER A 140 -26.42 26.88 -13.72
N GLU A 141 -26.81 28.09 -14.14
CA GLU A 141 -26.01 28.93 -15.03
C GLU A 141 -24.65 29.29 -14.40
N LEU A 142 -24.62 29.45 -13.07
CA LEU A 142 -23.39 29.72 -12.33
C LEU A 142 -22.41 28.55 -12.42
N PHE A 143 -22.87 27.30 -12.28
CA PHE A 143 -22.04 26.11 -12.47
C PHE A 143 -21.47 26.02 -13.89
N GLN A 144 -22.28 26.33 -14.90
CA GLN A 144 -21.83 26.36 -16.29
C GLN A 144 -20.72 27.40 -16.48
N LYS A 145 -20.99 28.66 -16.12
CA LYS A 145 -20.09 29.80 -16.39
C LYS A 145 -18.87 29.85 -15.49
N ALA A 146 -19.01 29.46 -14.22
CA ALA A 146 -17.97 29.63 -13.20
C ALA A 146 -17.24 28.35 -12.81
N TYR A 147 -17.57 27.20 -13.41
CA TYR A 147 -16.84 25.95 -13.20
C TYR A 147 -16.64 25.12 -14.47
N LEU A 148 -17.72 24.68 -15.11
CA LEU A 148 -17.66 23.72 -16.22
C LEU A 148 -16.99 24.31 -17.48
N VAL A 149 -17.43 25.48 -17.95
CA VAL A 149 -16.80 26.16 -19.08
C VAL A 149 -15.35 26.49 -18.77
N PRO A 150 -15.02 27.12 -17.62
CA PRO A 150 -13.63 27.38 -17.24
C PRO A 150 -12.73 26.14 -17.26
N ILE A 151 -13.14 25.02 -16.65
CA ILE A 151 -12.29 23.83 -16.58
C ILE A 151 -12.10 23.17 -17.95
N CYS A 152 -13.15 23.07 -18.76
CA CYS A 152 -13.06 22.50 -20.10
C CYS A 152 -12.24 23.38 -21.05
N ALA A 153 -12.49 24.69 -21.05
CA ALA A 153 -11.75 25.65 -21.86
C ALA A 153 -10.28 25.76 -21.45
N SER A 154 -9.94 25.42 -20.21
CA SER A 154 -8.53 25.35 -19.78
C SER A 154 -7.79 24.13 -20.33
N ILE A 155 -8.51 23.05 -20.67
CA ILE A 155 -7.92 21.81 -21.20
C ILE A 155 -7.86 21.82 -22.72
N TRP A 156 -8.98 22.19 -23.35
CA TRP A 156 -9.14 22.27 -24.79
C TRP A 156 -9.38 23.73 -25.14
N PRO A 157 -8.33 24.55 -25.30
CA PRO A 157 -8.42 26.02 -25.35
C PRO A 157 -9.35 26.54 -26.45
N CYS A 158 -10.64 26.57 -26.18
CA CYS A 158 -11.72 26.90 -27.11
C CYS A 158 -12.73 27.88 -26.47
N SER A 159 -13.68 28.38 -27.27
CA SER A 159 -14.74 29.27 -26.78
C SER A 159 -15.72 28.57 -25.84
N ALA A 160 -16.48 29.34 -25.06
CA ALA A 160 -17.58 28.83 -24.25
C ALA A 160 -18.61 28.08 -25.11
N GLU A 161 -18.94 28.61 -26.30
CA GLU A 161 -19.82 27.95 -27.28
C GLU A 161 -19.23 26.62 -27.76
N GLY A 162 -17.92 26.59 -28.01
CA GLY A 162 -17.19 25.38 -28.38
C GLY A 162 -17.27 24.31 -27.30
N VAL A 163 -17.04 24.66 -26.03
CA VAL A 163 -17.22 23.73 -24.91
C VAL A 163 -18.63 23.12 -24.89
N MET A 164 -19.66 23.95 -25.09
CA MET A 164 -21.06 23.48 -25.05
C MET A 164 -21.41 22.50 -26.18
N SER A 165 -20.64 22.50 -27.27
CA SER A 165 -20.77 21.55 -28.38
C SER A 165 -20.08 20.20 -28.16
N PHE A 166 -19.28 20.07 -27.10
CA PHE A 166 -18.54 18.84 -26.83
C PHE A 166 -19.47 17.68 -26.47
N SER A 167 -19.05 16.48 -26.85
CA SER A 167 -19.61 15.25 -26.31
C SER A 167 -19.43 15.24 -24.80
N ALA A 168 -20.52 15.23 -24.04
CA ALA A 168 -20.36 15.14 -22.60
C ALA A 168 -19.83 13.78 -22.17
N PHE A 169 -20.07 12.70 -22.92
CA PHE A 169 -19.44 11.43 -22.60
C PHE A 169 -17.91 11.62 -22.57
N SER A 170 -17.36 12.34 -23.54
CA SER A 170 -15.93 12.65 -23.61
C SER A 170 -15.48 13.58 -22.47
N VAL A 171 -16.24 14.64 -22.20
CA VAL A 171 -15.94 15.58 -21.09
C VAL A 171 -16.03 14.90 -19.73
N LEU A 172 -17.11 14.18 -19.45
CA LEU A 172 -17.32 13.43 -18.21
C LEU A 172 -16.29 12.33 -18.02
N SER A 173 -15.98 11.58 -19.07
CA SER A 173 -14.93 10.56 -19.02
C SER A 173 -13.59 11.20 -18.72
N CYS A 174 -13.25 12.32 -19.37
CA CYS A 174 -12.03 13.08 -19.05
C CYS A 174 -12.05 13.58 -17.59
N CYS A 175 -13.10 14.28 -17.17
CA CYS A 175 -13.22 14.82 -15.82
C CYS A 175 -13.14 13.74 -14.74
N ARG A 176 -13.73 12.55 -14.98
CA ARG A 176 -13.66 11.38 -14.08
C ARG A 176 -12.28 10.75 -14.09
N ASN A 177 -11.69 10.53 -15.27
CA ASN A 177 -10.38 9.91 -15.43
C ASN A 177 -9.25 10.80 -14.91
N HIS A 178 -9.42 12.12 -14.95
CA HIS A 178 -8.44 13.12 -14.51
C HIS A 178 -8.75 13.77 -13.16
N HIS A 179 -9.77 13.29 -12.43
CA HIS A 179 -10.15 13.77 -11.10
C HIS A 179 -10.42 15.29 -11.03
N LEU A 180 -10.89 15.88 -12.14
CA LEU A 180 -11.07 17.33 -12.26
C LEU A 180 -12.30 17.86 -11.51
N LEU A 181 -13.25 16.98 -11.18
CA LEU A 181 -14.49 17.26 -10.43
C LEU A 181 -14.27 17.44 -8.92
N GLN A 182 -13.08 17.14 -8.42
CA GLN A 182 -12.78 17.20 -6.99
C GLN A 182 -12.34 18.60 -6.58
N LEU A 183 -12.97 19.14 -5.52
CA LEU A 183 -12.53 20.36 -4.85
C LEU A 183 -11.35 20.11 -3.90
N PHE A 184 -11.29 18.93 -3.29
CA PHE A 184 -10.26 18.50 -2.35
C PHE A 184 -9.79 17.09 -2.70
N GLY A 185 -8.56 16.74 -2.29
CA GLY A 185 -8.05 15.38 -2.44
C GLY A 185 -7.66 14.99 -3.86
N ARG A 186 -7.26 15.96 -4.70
CA ARG A 186 -6.75 15.71 -6.06
C ARG A 186 -5.44 14.90 -6.04
N PRO A 187 -5.10 14.19 -7.14
CA PRO A 187 -3.80 13.55 -7.28
C PRO A 187 -2.64 14.52 -7.07
N GLN A 188 -1.58 14.04 -6.44
CA GLN A 188 -0.33 14.80 -6.32
C GLN A 188 0.28 15.01 -7.71
N TRP A 189 0.43 16.27 -8.12
CA TRP A 189 1.05 16.63 -9.38
C TRP A 189 2.58 16.66 -9.25
N LEU A 190 3.23 16.34 -10.37
CA LEU A 190 4.67 16.26 -10.54
C LEU A 190 5.06 17.08 -11.77
N THR A 191 6.29 17.55 -11.79
CA THR A 191 6.96 18.09 -12.98
C THR A 191 8.31 17.42 -13.16
N VAL A 192 8.87 17.47 -14.38
CA VAL A 192 10.18 16.90 -14.66
C VAL A 192 11.22 17.80 -14.00
N LYS A 193 12.08 17.22 -13.16
CA LYS A 193 13.20 17.96 -12.58
C LYS A 193 14.13 18.36 -13.73
N TRP A 194 14.52 19.63 -13.74
CA TRP A 194 15.21 20.26 -14.87
C TRP A 194 14.38 20.37 -16.15
N ARG A 195 13.04 20.40 -16.03
CA ARG A 195 12.09 20.73 -17.11
C ARG A 195 12.04 19.68 -18.23
N SER A 196 11.07 19.83 -19.12
CA SER A 196 10.71 18.80 -20.11
C SER A 196 11.85 18.46 -21.08
N HIS A 197 12.74 19.39 -21.43
CA HIS A 197 13.90 19.10 -22.28
C HIS A 197 14.83 18.03 -21.71
N ASN A 198 14.87 17.84 -20.39
CA ASN A 198 15.73 16.83 -19.75
C ASN A 198 15.36 15.41 -20.22
N TYR A 199 14.08 15.04 -20.20
CA TYR A 199 13.68 13.71 -20.66
C TYR A 199 13.88 13.56 -22.18
N VAL A 200 13.63 14.63 -22.94
CA VAL A 200 13.83 14.65 -24.40
C VAL A 200 15.30 14.37 -24.74
N ASN A 201 16.23 15.02 -24.02
CA ASN A 201 17.67 14.80 -24.18
C ASN A 201 18.07 13.36 -23.82
N LYS A 202 17.53 12.78 -22.74
CA LYS A 202 17.80 11.38 -22.39
C LYS A 202 17.31 10.40 -23.46
N VAL A 203 16.16 10.68 -24.09
CA VAL A 203 15.68 9.87 -25.22
C VAL A 203 16.62 10.03 -26.41
N ARG A 204 17.03 11.25 -26.75
CA ARG A 204 18.03 11.52 -27.81
C ARG A 204 19.31 10.72 -27.59
N GLU A 205 19.91 10.83 -26.41
CA GLU A 205 21.14 10.10 -26.06
C GLU A 205 20.95 8.58 -26.23
N LYS A 206 19.79 8.05 -25.83
CA LYS A 206 19.51 6.63 -26.00
C LYS A 206 19.38 6.22 -27.47
N LEU A 207 18.68 7.01 -28.27
CA LEU A 207 18.53 6.79 -29.71
C LEU A 207 19.89 6.81 -30.41
N GLU A 208 20.71 7.82 -30.14
CA GLU A 208 22.07 7.95 -30.70
C GLU A 208 22.96 6.78 -30.27
N SER A 209 22.91 6.36 -29.00
CA SER A 209 23.65 5.18 -28.52
C SER A 209 23.28 3.86 -29.21
N LYS A 210 22.10 3.81 -29.83
CA LYS A 210 21.58 2.68 -30.59
C LYS A 210 21.81 2.82 -32.11
N GLY A 211 22.49 3.89 -32.54
CA GLY A 211 22.79 4.15 -33.95
C GLY A 211 21.61 4.68 -34.75
N CYS A 212 20.58 5.25 -34.10
CA CYS A 212 19.50 5.93 -34.79
C CYS A 212 19.98 7.25 -35.38
N GLN A 213 19.43 7.64 -36.53
CA GLN A 213 19.68 8.96 -37.13
C GLN A 213 18.56 9.92 -36.73
N ILE A 214 18.92 11.12 -36.30
CA ILE A 214 17.97 12.18 -35.94
C ILE A 214 18.18 13.35 -36.91
N ARG A 215 17.13 13.75 -37.62
CA ARG A 215 17.16 14.84 -38.61
C ARG A 215 16.22 15.96 -38.17
N THR A 216 16.78 16.97 -37.51
CA THR A 216 16.08 18.22 -37.15
C THR A 216 16.17 19.24 -38.27
N GLY A 217 15.23 20.20 -38.32
CA GLY A 217 15.15 21.17 -39.41
C GLY A 217 14.80 20.53 -40.76
N CYS A 218 14.27 19.30 -40.73
CA CYS A 218 14.02 18.46 -41.89
C CYS A 218 12.51 18.22 -42.01
N GLU A 219 11.83 19.10 -42.73
CA GLU A 219 10.41 18.95 -43.01
C GLU A 219 10.18 17.83 -44.04
N VAL A 220 9.37 16.84 -43.66
CA VAL A 220 8.87 15.82 -44.60
C VAL A 220 7.67 16.40 -45.33
N VAL A 221 7.77 16.47 -46.66
CA VAL A 221 6.72 17.05 -47.52
C VAL A 221 5.81 15.99 -48.12
N SER A 222 6.30 14.76 -48.30
CA SER A 222 5.48 13.66 -48.80
C SER A 222 5.96 12.29 -48.34
N VAL A 223 5.03 11.33 -48.20
CA VAL A 223 5.32 9.91 -48.00
C VAL A 223 4.55 9.11 -49.04
N SER A 224 5.25 8.26 -49.78
CA SER A 224 4.63 7.32 -50.73
C SER A 224 4.86 5.87 -50.34
N THR A 225 3.90 5.01 -50.69
CA THR A 225 3.98 3.57 -50.40
C THR A 225 4.14 2.76 -51.69
N THR A 226 5.01 1.76 -51.66
CA THR A 226 5.25 0.78 -52.73
C THR A 226 5.18 -0.63 -52.12
N ASP A 227 5.15 -1.67 -52.96
CA ASP A 227 5.19 -3.07 -52.50
C ASP A 227 6.46 -3.40 -51.67
N ASN A 228 7.52 -2.59 -51.82
CA ASN A 228 8.81 -2.76 -51.15
C ASN A 228 8.98 -1.89 -49.89
N GLY A 229 7.93 -1.20 -49.45
CA GLY A 229 7.96 -0.29 -48.28
C GLY A 229 7.58 1.14 -48.64
N CYS A 230 8.00 2.12 -47.82
CA CYS A 230 7.63 3.52 -47.96
C CYS A 230 8.82 4.43 -48.28
N THR A 231 8.62 5.40 -49.17
CA THR A 231 9.59 6.44 -49.53
C THR A 231 9.19 7.75 -48.87
N VAL A 232 10.14 8.36 -48.14
CA VAL A 232 9.98 9.66 -47.46
C VAL A 232 10.68 10.73 -48.28
N PHE A 233 9.97 11.82 -48.60
CA PHE A 233 10.48 12.97 -49.34
C PHE A 233 10.59 14.18 -48.41
N CYS A 234 11.75 14.82 -48.40
CA CYS A 234 12.02 15.99 -47.55
C CYS A 234 12.01 17.29 -48.38
N GLY A 235 11.78 18.42 -47.72
CA GLY A 235 11.69 19.75 -48.37
C GLY A 235 12.98 20.21 -49.04
N ASP A 236 14.13 19.62 -48.68
CA ASP A 236 15.43 19.86 -49.31
C ASP A 236 15.64 19.05 -50.61
N GLY A 237 14.64 18.26 -51.02
CA GLY A 237 14.68 17.40 -52.19
C GLY A 237 15.30 16.01 -51.94
N SER A 238 15.75 15.70 -50.71
CA SER A 238 16.23 14.37 -50.37
C SER A 238 15.07 13.37 -50.29
N GLN A 239 15.35 12.12 -50.69
CA GLN A 239 14.39 11.01 -50.60
C GLN A 239 15.07 9.75 -50.06
N GLU A 240 14.33 8.96 -49.28
CA GLU A 240 14.87 7.73 -48.69
C GLU A 240 13.79 6.67 -48.49
N MET A 241 14.16 5.40 -48.73
CA MET A 241 13.26 4.25 -48.59
C MET A 241 13.42 3.55 -47.24
N TYR A 242 12.28 3.05 -46.74
CA TYR A 242 12.12 2.39 -45.45
C TYR A 242 11.18 1.20 -45.58
N ASP A 243 11.36 0.20 -44.71
CA ASP A 243 10.46 -0.96 -44.64
C ASP A 243 9.08 -0.57 -44.05
N GLY A 244 9.03 0.51 -43.29
CA GLY A 244 7.79 1.06 -42.76
C GLY A 244 7.96 2.46 -42.17
N CYS A 245 6.84 3.16 -41.99
CA CYS A 245 6.80 4.55 -41.51
C CYS A 245 5.82 4.71 -40.36
N ILE A 246 6.22 5.43 -39.31
CA ILE A 246 5.34 5.91 -38.25
C ILE A 246 5.15 7.42 -38.41
N MET A 247 3.92 7.83 -38.71
CA MET A 247 3.47 9.21 -38.75
C MET A 247 3.11 9.67 -37.33
N ALA A 248 4.02 10.38 -36.69
CA ALA A 248 3.89 10.94 -35.34
C ALA A 248 3.63 12.47 -35.34
N VAL A 249 2.92 12.94 -36.35
CA VAL A 249 2.49 14.34 -36.55
C VAL A 249 1.00 14.51 -36.25
N HIS A 250 0.49 15.74 -36.25
CA HIS A 250 -0.95 15.97 -36.13
C HIS A 250 -1.71 15.33 -37.30
N ALA A 251 -2.95 14.91 -37.07
CA ALA A 251 -3.72 14.20 -38.11
C ALA A 251 -3.92 15.01 -39.42
N PRO A 252 -4.18 16.34 -39.39
CA PRO A 252 -4.19 17.16 -40.61
C PRO A 252 -2.83 17.21 -41.30
N ASP A 253 -1.72 17.29 -40.54
CA ASP A 253 -0.37 17.30 -41.10
C ASP A 253 -0.06 15.95 -41.77
N ALA A 254 -0.52 14.83 -41.19
CA ALA A 254 -0.40 13.52 -41.80
C ALA A 254 -1.15 13.46 -43.14
N LEU A 255 -2.37 13.98 -43.22
CA LEU A 255 -3.12 14.05 -44.48
C LEU A 255 -2.44 14.94 -45.52
N ASN A 256 -1.86 16.07 -45.10
CA ASN A 256 -1.10 16.94 -45.99
C ASN A 256 0.14 16.23 -46.58
N ILE A 257 0.86 15.46 -45.75
CA ILE A 257 2.03 14.68 -46.18
C ILE A 257 1.63 13.52 -47.11
N LEU A 258 0.50 12.85 -46.85
CA LEU A 258 0.00 11.79 -47.73
C LEU A 258 -0.52 12.33 -49.06
N GLY A 259 -1.06 13.55 -49.06
CA GLY A 259 -1.60 14.22 -50.24
C GLY A 259 -2.58 13.34 -51.01
N ASN A 260 -2.43 13.28 -52.34
CA ASN A 260 -3.27 12.47 -53.22
C ASN A 260 -3.14 10.96 -53.01
N GLN A 261 -2.18 10.49 -52.21
CA GLN A 261 -2.02 9.08 -51.87
C GLN A 261 -2.78 8.67 -50.61
N ALA A 262 -3.46 9.60 -49.93
CA ALA A 262 -4.33 9.26 -48.80
C ALA A 262 -5.49 8.39 -49.29
N THR A 263 -5.69 7.24 -48.66
CA THR A 263 -6.84 6.38 -48.95
C THR A 263 -8.13 6.99 -48.43
N PHE A 264 -9.27 6.51 -48.93
CA PHE A 264 -10.59 6.97 -48.46
C PHE A 264 -10.74 6.82 -46.93
N ASP A 265 -10.31 5.67 -46.37
CA ASP A 265 -10.39 5.43 -44.93
C ASP A 265 -9.44 6.32 -44.13
N GLU A 266 -8.21 6.56 -44.62
CA GLU A 266 -7.27 7.49 -43.98
C GLU A 266 -7.82 8.92 -43.97
N MET A 267 -8.36 9.41 -45.09
CA MET A 267 -8.99 10.74 -45.18
C MET A 267 -10.15 10.88 -44.18
N ARG A 268 -11.01 9.86 -44.12
CA ARG A 268 -12.20 9.85 -43.27
C ARG A 268 -11.85 9.78 -41.79
N VAL A 269 -10.91 8.92 -41.41
CA VAL A 269 -10.50 8.72 -40.02
C VAL A 269 -9.65 9.89 -39.53
N LEU A 270 -8.58 10.25 -40.24
CA LEU A 270 -7.67 11.34 -39.83
C LEU A 270 -8.33 12.71 -39.93
N GLY A 271 -9.21 12.92 -40.92
CA GLY A 271 -9.94 14.18 -41.12
C GLY A 271 -10.98 14.48 -40.04
N ALA A 272 -11.32 13.50 -39.19
CA ALA A 272 -12.24 13.68 -38.07
C ALA A 272 -11.61 14.42 -36.87
N PHE A 273 -10.27 14.46 -36.79
CA PHE A 273 -9.55 15.11 -35.70
C PHE A 273 -9.32 16.59 -36.01
N GLN A 274 -10.03 17.46 -35.30
CA GLN A 274 -9.94 18.91 -35.45
C GLN A 274 -8.97 19.52 -34.44
N TYR A 275 -8.38 20.66 -34.82
CA TYR A 275 -7.38 21.36 -34.02
C TYR A 275 -7.76 22.83 -33.84
N PHE A 276 -7.40 23.39 -32.69
CA PHE A 276 -7.55 24.80 -32.38
C PHE A 276 -6.18 25.43 -32.14
N SER A 277 -5.90 26.55 -32.83
CA SER A 277 -4.65 27.29 -32.67
C SER A 277 -4.76 28.29 -31.52
N SER A 278 -3.76 28.32 -30.65
CA SER A 278 -3.65 29.23 -29.52
C SER A 278 -2.34 30.01 -29.57
N ASP A 279 -2.43 31.29 -29.24
CA ASP A 279 -1.28 32.16 -29.01
C ASP A 279 -0.93 32.18 -27.51
N ILE A 280 0.33 31.92 -27.20
CA ILE A 280 0.86 31.77 -25.85
C ILE A 280 1.93 32.85 -25.63
N PHE A 281 1.77 33.66 -24.58
CA PHE A 281 2.66 34.76 -24.24
C PHE A 281 3.32 34.53 -22.89
N LEU A 282 4.64 34.60 -22.84
CA LEU A 282 5.39 34.69 -21.57
C LEU A 282 5.64 36.16 -21.23
N HIS A 283 5.27 36.57 -20.02
CA HIS A 283 5.36 37.97 -19.59
C HIS A 283 5.44 38.09 -18.06
N ARG A 284 5.43 39.35 -17.58
CA ARG A 284 5.38 39.71 -16.14
C ARG A 284 4.15 40.54 -15.76
N ASP A 285 3.27 40.83 -16.71
CA ASP A 285 2.03 41.57 -16.49
C ASP A 285 1.04 40.85 -15.55
N LYS A 286 0.81 41.44 -14.37
CA LYS A 286 -0.11 40.93 -13.35
C LYS A 286 -1.58 41.28 -13.62
N ASN A 287 -1.88 42.11 -14.63
CA ASN A 287 -3.25 42.44 -15.01
C ASN A 287 -3.99 41.20 -15.53
N PHE A 288 -3.26 40.19 -16.00
CA PHE A 288 -3.78 38.87 -16.38
C PHE A 288 -3.83 37.89 -15.20
N MET A 289 -4.17 38.34 -14.00
CA MET A 289 -4.39 37.47 -12.83
C MET A 289 -5.73 37.82 -12.17
N PRO A 290 -6.32 36.92 -11.35
CA PRO A 290 -7.49 37.26 -10.55
C PRO A 290 -7.25 38.53 -9.72
N GLN A 291 -8.29 39.35 -9.56
CA GLN A 291 -8.19 40.63 -8.84
C GLN A 291 -7.89 40.40 -7.36
N ASN A 292 -8.43 39.32 -6.79
CA ASN A 292 -8.11 38.93 -5.42
C ASN A 292 -6.90 37.97 -5.37
N PRO A 293 -5.77 38.36 -4.76
CA PRO A 293 -4.60 37.51 -4.63
C PRO A 293 -4.84 36.19 -3.89
N THR A 294 -5.88 36.12 -3.05
CA THR A 294 -6.25 34.87 -2.34
C THR A 294 -6.80 33.79 -3.28
N ALA A 295 -7.33 34.18 -4.45
CA ALA A 295 -7.78 33.27 -5.49
C ALA A 295 -6.63 32.75 -6.36
N TRP A 296 -5.46 33.41 -6.38
CA TRP A 296 -4.35 33.06 -7.26
C TRP A 296 -3.98 31.59 -7.16
N SER A 297 -3.97 30.95 -8.32
CA SER A 297 -3.78 29.52 -8.48
C SER A 297 -2.76 29.24 -9.58
N ALA A 298 -2.34 27.98 -9.73
CA ALA A 298 -1.47 27.60 -10.83
C ALA A 298 -2.09 27.94 -12.19
N TRP A 299 -3.38 27.67 -12.38
CA TRP A 299 -4.16 28.02 -13.57
C TRP A 299 -5.26 29.00 -13.21
N ASN A 300 -5.34 30.12 -13.93
CA ASN A 300 -6.29 31.20 -13.64
C ASN A 300 -7.09 31.52 -14.90
N PHE A 301 -8.35 31.10 -14.92
CA PHE A 301 -9.27 31.40 -16.00
C PHE A 301 -9.84 32.82 -15.83
N LEU A 302 -9.71 33.65 -16.87
CA LEU A 302 -10.11 35.06 -16.85
C LEU A 302 -11.34 35.37 -17.71
N GLY A 303 -11.86 34.38 -18.44
CA GLY A 303 -13.02 34.53 -19.31
C GLY A 303 -12.78 34.07 -20.74
N THR A 304 -13.75 34.35 -21.61
CA THR A 304 -13.65 34.15 -23.05
C THR A 304 -13.79 35.48 -23.77
N ILE A 305 -12.81 35.85 -24.61
CA ILE A 305 -12.79 37.11 -25.36
C ILE A 305 -12.58 36.78 -26.84
N ASP A 306 -13.38 37.37 -27.73
CA ASP A 306 -13.40 37.08 -29.17
C ASP A 306 -13.49 35.58 -29.51
N ASN A 307 -14.36 34.83 -28.81
CA ASN A 307 -14.47 33.38 -28.93
C ASN A 307 -13.16 32.61 -28.66
N ARG A 308 -12.26 33.14 -27.82
CA ARG A 308 -11.06 32.45 -27.33
C ARG A 308 -10.99 32.49 -25.82
N VAL A 309 -10.47 31.41 -25.21
CA VAL A 309 -10.21 31.37 -23.77
C VAL A 309 -9.02 32.25 -23.42
N CYS A 310 -9.18 33.11 -22.41
CA CYS A 310 -8.08 33.82 -21.78
C CYS A 310 -7.74 33.14 -20.45
N MET A 311 -6.54 32.57 -20.36
CA MET A 311 -6.09 31.85 -19.17
C MET A 311 -4.61 32.12 -18.89
N THR A 312 -4.27 32.28 -17.62
CA THR A 312 -2.90 32.54 -17.18
C THR A 312 -2.36 31.41 -16.29
N TYR A 313 -1.22 30.87 -16.67
CA TYR A 313 -0.40 30.00 -15.83
C TYR A 313 0.51 30.83 -14.94
N TRP A 314 0.34 30.69 -13.63
CA TRP A 314 1.22 31.29 -12.65
C TRP A 314 2.42 30.39 -12.43
N LEU A 315 3.50 30.64 -13.18
CA LEU A 315 4.67 29.78 -13.11
C LEU A 315 5.32 29.82 -11.73
N ASN A 316 5.08 30.80 -10.84
CA ASN A 316 5.78 30.80 -9.53
C ASN A 316 5.45 29.59 -8.68
N VAL A 317 4.23 29.07 -8.84
CA VAL A 317 3.76 27.89 -8.11
C VAL A 317 4.13 26.61 -8.87
N LEU A 318 4.35 26.71 -10.18
CA LEU A 318 4.69 25.58 -11.04
C LEU A 318 6.20 25.34 -11.17
N GLN A 319 6.98 26.41 -11.39
CA GLN A 319 8.37 26.37 -11.89
C GLN A 319 9.26 27.60 -11.55
N SER A 320 8.79 28.87 -11.58
CA SER A 320 9.61 30.11 -11.39
C SER A 320 8.82 31.45 -11.45
N THR A 321 9.44 32.62 -11.27
CA THR A 321 8.76 33.94 -11.20
C THR A 321 8.25 34.56 -12.53
N PHE A 322 7.38 33.88 -13.28
CA PHE A 322 6.83 34.36 -14.55
C PHE A 322 5.35 33.98 -14.77
N LEU A 323 4.71 34.61 -15.77
CA LEU A 323 3.33 34.35 -16.17
C LEU A 323 3.28 33.92 -17.63
N VAL A 324 2.44 32.92 -17.92
CA VAL A 324 2.16 32.49 -19.29
C VAL A 324 0.67 32.63 -19.56
N THR A 325 0.28 33.53 -20.45
CA THR A 325 -1.13 33.77 -20.80
C THR A 325 -1.46 33.26 -22.19
N LEU A 326 -2.56 32.52 -22.30
CA LEU A 326 -3.11 31.98 -23.53
C LEU A 326 -4.20 32.92 -24.04
N ASN A 327 -4.11 33.24 -25.33
CA ASN A 327 -5.02 34.09 -26.10
C ASN A 327 -5.47 35.37 -25.37
N PRO A 328 -4.54 36.20 -24.86
CA PRO A 328 -4.92 37.44 -24.21
C PRO A 328 -5.60 38.38 -25.22
N PRO A 329 -6.60 39.18 -24.80
CA PRO A 329 -7.33 40.14 -25.63
C PRO A 329 -6.44 41.24 -26.24
N HIS A 330 -5.31 41.52 -25.59
CA HIS A 330 -4.26 42.42 -26.06
C HIS A 330 -2.91 41.84 -25.66
N THR A 331 -1.84 42.25 -26.33
CA THR A 331 -0.47 41.82 -26.00
C THR A 331 -0.14 42.23 -24.56
N PRO A 332 0.29 41.29 -23.69
CA PRO A 332 0.63 41.62 -22.31
C PRO A 332 1.82 42.57 -22.19
N ASP A 333 1.81 43.41 -21.16
CA ASP A 333 2.94 44.27 -20.84
C ASP A 333 4.17 43.42 -20.47
N HIS A 334 5.36 43.90 -20.85
CA HIS A 334 6.62 43.17 -20.62
C HIS A 334 6.62 41.73 -21.19
N THR A 335 6.08 41.55 -22.39
CA THR A 335 6.17 40.28 -23.14
C THR A 335 7.61 39.94 -23.46
N LEU A 336 8.00 38.71 -23.12
CA LEU A 336 9.35 38.15 -23.31
C LEU A 336 9.40 37.20 -24.51
N LEU A 337 8.32 36.42 -24.73
CA LEU A 337 8.22 35.46 -25.82
C LEU A 337 6.76 35.27 -26.25
N LYS A 338 6.53 35.12 -27.56
CA LYS A 338 5.27 34.65 -28.15
C LYS A 338 5.50 33.29 -28.81
N TRP A 339 4.59 32.34 -28.59
CA TRP A 339 4.59 31.03 -29.24
C TRP A 339 3.16 30.68 -29.67
N SER A 340 3.01 30.21 -30.91
CA SER A 340 1.71 29.75 -31.43
C SER A 340 1.74 28.23 -31.59
N THR A 341 0.68 27.56 -31.16
CA THR A 341 0.59 26.11 -31.22
C THR A 341 -0.86 25.64 -31.32
N SER A 342 -1.05 24.38 -31.71
CA SER A 342 -2.38 23.82 -31.98
C SER A 342 -2.68 22.62 -31.09
N HIS A 343 -3.88 22.59 -30.53
CA HIS A 343 -4.36 21.51 -29.66
C HIS A 343 -5.52 20.75 -30.31
N PRO A 344 -5.59 19.41 -30.17
CA PRO A 344 -6.73 18.65 -30.66
C PRO A 344 -7.98 18.99 -29.84
N VAL A 345 -9.12 19.06 -30.52
CA VAL A 345 -10.42 19.38 -29.93
C VAL A 345 -11.29 18.13 -29.87
N PRO A 346 -11.90 17.80 -28.72
CA PRO A 346 -12.81 16.67 -28.62
C PRO A 346 -14.05 16.88 -29.49
N SER A 347 -14.39 15.86 -30.29
CA SER A 347 -15.63 15.85 -31.06
C SER A 347 -16.22 14.44 -31.11
N VAL A 348 -17.52 14.36 -31.42
CA VAL A 348 -18.19 13.07 -31.66
C VAL A 348 -17.54 12.35 -32.85
N ALA A 349 -17.12 13.09 -33.88
CA ALA A 349 -16.44 12.55 -35.04
C ALA A 349 -15.07 11.94 -34.66
N ALA A 350 -14.25 12.67 -33.89
CA ALA A 350 -12.96 12.18 -33.41
C ALA A 350 -13.11 10.93 -32.53
N SER A 351 -14.15 10.87 -31.68
CA SER A 351 -14.42 9.70 -30.83
C SER A 351 -14.79 8.46 -31.65
N LYS A 352 -15.56 8.62 -32.73
CA LYS A 352 -15.88 7.52 -33.66
C LYS A 352 -14.65 7.09 -34.46
N ALA A 353 -13.89 8.04 -34.98
CA ALA A 353 -12.67 7.78 -35.74
C ALA A 353 -11.63 6.99 -34.91
N LEU A 354 -11.54 7.23 -33.59
CA LEU A 354 -10.67 6.48 -32.70
C LEU A 354 -11.01 4.98 -32.65
N LEU A 355 -12.30 4.61 -32.70
CA LEU A 355 -12.75 3.21 -32.73
C LEU A 355 -12.45 2.51 -34.05
N GLU A 356 -12.19 3.28 -35.11
CA GLU A 356 -11.93 2.78 -36.46
C GLU A 356 -10.45 2.91 -36.85
N LEU A 357 -9.61 3.38 -35.93
CA LEU A 357 -8.19 3.63 -36.19
C LEU A 357 -7.45 2.35 -36.64
N ASP A 358 -7.82 1.19 -36.08
CA ASP A 358 -7.25 -0.11 -36.44
C ASP A 358 -7.49 -0.49 -37.91
N HIS A 359 -8.47 0.14 -38.59
CA HIS A 359 -8.70 -0.09 -40.01
C HIS A 359 -7.59 0.49 -40.89
N ILE A 360 -6.88 1.51 -40.42
CA ILE A 360 -5.81 2.18 -41.19
C ILE A 360 -4.40 1.83 -40.69
N GLN A 361 -4.25 1.34 -39.46
CA GLN A 361 -2.93 1.04 -38.87
C GLN A 361 -2.20 -0.09 -39.61
N GLY A 362 -1.01 0.20 -40.12
CA GLY A 362 -0.07 -0.77 -40.69
C GLY A 362 -0.48 -1.40 -42.02
N LYS A 363 -1.66 -1.08 -42.56
CA LYS A 363 -2.23 -1.75 -43.75
C LYS A 363 -1.35 -1.69 -45.00
N ARG A 364 -0.62 -0.60 -45.16
CA ARG A 364 0.30 -0.35 -46.27
C ARG A 364 1.70 0.05 -45.80
N GLY A 365 2.12 -0.44 -44.62
CA GLY A 365 3.40 -0.09 -44.02
C GLY A 365 3.47 1.32 -43.42
N ILE A 366 2.32 1.94 -43.14
CA ILE A 366 2.22 3.23 -42.44
C ILE A 366 1.41 3.03 -41.16
N TRP A 367 1.93 3.57 -40.05
CA TRP A 367 1.26 3.65 -38.76
C TRP A 367 1.09 5.10 -38.36
N PHE A 368 0.00 5.42 -37.68
CA PHE A 368 -0.33 6.77 -37.22
C PHE A 368 -0.34 6.81 -35.69
N CYS A 369 0.34 7.77 -35.09
CA CYS A 369 0.33 7.98 -33.64
C CYS A 369 0.31 9.46 -33.29
N GLY A 370 -0.32 9.80 -32.17
CA GLY A 370 -0.38 11.17 -31.70
C GLY A 370 -1.31 11.32 -30.51
N ALA A 371 -1.18 12.44 -29.78
CA ALA A 371 -2.01 12.74 -28.62
C ALA A 371 -3.52 12.86 -28.95
N TYR A 372 -3.87 13.04 -30.23
CA TYR A 372 -5.26 13.04 -30.71
C TYR A 372 -5.97 11.68 -30.56
N GLN A 373 -5.24 10.59 -30.27
CA GLN A 373 -5.81 9.27 -29.98
C GLN A 373 -6.32 9.11 -28.54
N GLY A 374 -6.33 10.19 -27.76
CA GLY A 374 -6.92 10.26 -26.42
C GLY A 374 -7.54 11.62 -26.16
N TYR A 375 -7.25 12.23 -25.01
CA TYR A 375 -7.78 13.55 -24.63
C TYR A 375 -6.84 14.71 -25.01
N GLY A 376 -5.72 14.43 -25.68
CA GLY A 376 -4.72 15.43 -26.05
C GLY A 376 -3.58 15.58 -25.05
N PHE A 377 -3.48 14.72 -24.03
CA PHE A 377 -2.42 14.76 -23.04
C PHE A 377 -1.14 14.04 -23.52
N HIS A 378 -0.04 14.29 -22.82
CA HIS A 378 1.24 13.64 -23.12
C HIS A 378 1.22 12.13 -22.89
N GLU A 379 0.44 11.62 -21.93
CA GLU A 379 0.21 10.19 -21.74
C GLU A 379 -0.43 9.56 -22.99
N ASP A 380 -1.42 10.23 -23.60
CA ASP A 380 -2.11 9.72 -24.79
C ASP A 380 -1.14 9.62 -25.97
N GLY A 381 -0.30 10.65 -26.14
CA GLY A 381 0.75 10.66 -27.15
C GLY A 381 1.78 9.54 -26.93
N LEU A 382 2.21 9.32 -25.69
CA LEU A 382 3.14 8.26 -25.33
C LEU A 382 2.55 6.86 -25.62
N LYS A 383 1.30 6.61 -25.19
CA LYS A 383 0.59 5.35 -25.45
C LYS A 383 0.45 5.08 -26.94
N ALA A 384 0.01 6.07 -27.71
CA ALA A 384 -0.14 5.95 -29.16
C ALA A 384 1.20 5.58 -29.84
N GLY A 385 2.30 6.20 -29.40
CA GLY A 385 3.64 5.87 -29.92
C GLY A 385 4.10 4.46 -29.57
N MET A 386 3.89 4.02 -28.33
CA MET A 386 4.19 2.64 -27.92
C MET A 386 3.41 1.61 -28.75
N VAL A 387 2.11 1.82 -28.90
CA VAL A 387 1.22 0.91 -29.65
C VAL A 387 1.62 0.84 -31.11
N ALA A 388 1.88 1.98 -31.77
CA ALA A 388 2.32 2.02 -33.16
C ALA A 388 3.66 1.29 -33.37
N ALA A 389 4.65 1.53 -32.50
CA ALA A 389 5.94 0.85 -32.59
C ALA A 389 5.85 -0.66 -32.33
N HIS A 390 5.10 -1.09 -31.32
CA HIS A 390 4.89 -2.52 -31.06
C HIS A 390 4.12 -3.22 -32.19
N SER A 391 3.12 -2.55 -32.77
CA SER A 391 2.40 -3.05 -33.94
C SER A 391 3.33 -3.24 -35.14
N MET A 392 4.21 -2.26 -35.43
CA MET A 392 5.22 -2.38 -36.49
C MET A 392 6.19 -3.55 -36.24
N LEU A 393 6.51 -3.85 -34.99
CA LEU A 393 7.35 -5.00 -34.61
C LEU A 393 6.61 -6.35 -34.61
N GLY A 394 5.29 -6.37 -34.84
CA GLY A 394 4.47 -7.57 -34.75
C GLY A 394 4.34 -8.12 -33.31
N LYS A 395 4.47 -7.26 -32.30
CA LYS A 395 4.46 -7.62 -30.88
C LYS A 395 3.24 -7.04 -30.16
N GLY A 396 2.74 -7.75 -29.15
CA GLY A 396 1.73 -7.21 -28.23
C GLY A 396 2.29 -6.05 -27.40
N CYS A 397 1.45 -5.03 -27.13
CA CYS A 397 1.78 -3.91 -26.27
C CYS A 397 0.93 -3.94 -25.00
N ALA A 398 1.56 -4.04 -23.83
CA ALA A 398 0.87 -3.93 -22.54
C ALA A 398 0.91 -2.47 -22.08
N VAL A 399 -0.19 -1.74 -22.30
CA VAL A 399 -0.35 -0.37 -21.78
C VAL A 399 -0.92 -0.43 -20.38
N LEU A 400 -0.32 0.30 -19.44
CA LEU A 400 -0.81 0.41 -18.07
C LEU A 400 -2.14 1.16 -18.02
N ASN A 401 -3.09 0.60 -17.28
CA ASN A 401 -4.33 1.27 -16.93
C ASN A 401 -4.09 2.31 -15.82
N ASN A 402 -4.91 3.36 -15.81
CA ASN A 402 -4.88 4.35 -14.72
C ASN A 402 -5.18 3.64 -13.39
N PRO A 403 -4.30 3.71 -12.37
CA PRO A 403 -4.57 3.12 -11.08
C PRO A 403 -5.78 3.78 -10.42
N LYS A 404 -6.40 3.08 -9.46
CA LYS A 404 -7.43 3.69 -8.62
C LYS A 404 -6.81 4.83 -7.82
N HIS A 405 -7.50 5.96 -7.79
CA HIS A 405 -7.15 7.08 -6.94
C HIS A 405 -8.08 7.11 -5.74
N MET A 406 -7.49 7.11 -4.56
CA MET A 406 -8.19 7.18 -3.29
C MET A 406 -8.72 8.59 -3.06
N VAL A 407 -10.05 8.70 -2.96
CA VAL A 407 -10.75 9.97 -2.70
C VAL A 407 -11.40 9.86 -1.32
N PRO A 408 -10.72 10.30 -0.24
CA PRO A 408 -11.28 10.21 1.09
C PRO A 408 -12.50 11.13 1.22
N SER A 409 -13.53 10.67 1.91
CA SER A 409 -14.62 11.52 2.41
C SER A 409 -14.07 12.60 3.37
N LEU A 410 -14.89 13.58 3.74
CA LEU A 410 -14.49 14.62 4.70
C LEU A 410 -14.06 14.02 6.05
N LEU A 411 -14.76 12.99 6.53
CA LEU A 411 -14.41 12.28 7.77
C LEU A 411 -13.07 11.55 7.64
N GLU A 412 -12.87 10.81 6.54
CA GLU A 412 -11.61 10.11 6.27
C GLU A 412 -10.45 11.08 6.05
N THR A 413 -10.71 12.27 5.49
CA THR A 413 -9.70 13.32 5.33
C THR A 413 -9.24 13.85 6.68
N GLY A 414 -10.19 14.07 7.61
CA GLY A 414 -9.87 14.43 9.00
C GLY A 414 -9.08 13.34 9.72
N ALA A 415 -9.50 12.08 9.58
CA ALA A 415 -8.80 10.93 10.15
C ALA A 415 -7.37 10.79 9.57
N ARG A 416 -7.21 10.95 8.26
CA ARG A 416 -5.91 10.94 7.59
C ARG A 416 -4.99 12.00 8.15
N LEU A 417 -5.47 13.25 8.26
CA LEU A 417 -4.67 14.35 8.83
C LEU A 417 -4.26 14.07 10.28
N PHE A 418 -5.15 13.48 11.08
CA PHE A 418 -4.85 13.12 12.46
C PHE A 418 -3.79 12.02 12.54
N VAL A 419 -3.96 10.92 11.77
CA VAL A 419 -3.02 9.79 11.75
C VAL A 419 -1.65 10.21 11.22
N THR A 420 -1.58 10.97 10.12
CA THR A 420 -0.29 11.41 9.57
C THR A 420 0.43 12.37 10.51
N ARG A 421 -0.27 13.28 11.18
CA ARG A 421 0.33 14.15 12.23
C ARG A 421 0.82 13.35 13.43
N PHE A 422 0.03 12.37 13.88
CA PHE A 422 0.48 11.48 14.94
C PHE A 422 1.77 10.75 14.54
N LEU A 423 1.79 10.12 13.36
CA LEU A 423 2.96 9.34 12.90
C LEU A 423 4.19 10.24 12.75
N GLY A 424 4.02 11.49 12.28
CA GLY A 424 5.10 12.46 12.20
C GLY A 424 5.70 12.87 13.55
N HIS A 425 4.93 12.77 14.64
CA HIS A 425 5.44 13.00 15.99
C HIS A 425 5.99 11.71 16.64
N TYR A 426 5.31 10.60 16.39
CA TYR A 426 5.57 9.33 17.04
C TYR A 426 6.79 8.58 16.50
N ILE A 427 7.04 8.64 15.19
CA ILE A 427 8.19 7.97 14.55
C ILE A 427 9.45 8.82 14.75
N SER A 428 10.13 8.57 15.87
CA SER A 428 11.40 9.19 16.28
C SER A 428 12.64 8.36 15.89
N THR A 429 12.46 7.08 15.56
CA THR A 429 13.49 6.17 15.02
C THR A 429 12.91 5.20 13.99
N GLY A 430 13.70 4.80 13.00
CA GLY A 430 13.25 4.05 11.83
C GLY A 430 12.56 4.93 10.78
N CYS A 431 12.10 4.31 9.69
CA CYS A 431 11.42 4.98 8.58
C CYS A 431 10.13 4.26 8.20
N LEU A 432 9.00 4.95 8.25
CA LEU A 432 7.69 4.47 7.82
C LEU A 432 7.21 5.28 6.62
N ILE A 433 6.88 4.59 5.52
CA ILE A 433 6.36 5.20 4.29
C ILE A 433 4.93 4.71 4.05
N LEU A 434 3.99 5.62 3.85
CA LEU A 434 2.64 5.31 3.38
C LEU A 434 2.51 5.71 1.91
N LEU A 435 2.17 4.74 1.06
CA LEU A 435 1.94 4.88 -0.37
C LEU A 435 0.45 4.75 -0.62
N GLU A 436 -0.27 5.86 -0.78
CA GLU A 436 -1.69 5.82 -1.08
C GLU A 436 -1.93 5.39 -2.53
N GLU A 437 -2.93 4.51 -2.75
CA GLU A 437 -3.50 4.33 -4.08
C GLU A 437 -3.96 5.68 -4.62
N GLY A 438 -3.34 6.14 -5.70
CA GLY A 438 -3.52 7.51 -6.17
C GLY A 438 -2.30 8.41 -6.06
N GLY A 439 -1.20 7.92 -5.48
CA GLY A 439 0.13 8.50 -5.64
C GLY A 439 0.61 9.42 -4.51
N THR A 440 -0.19 9.68 -3.47
CA THR A 440 0.28 10.42 -2.29
C THR A 440 1.29 9.57 -1.52
N ILE A 441 2.44 10.17 -1.18
CA ILE A 441 3.47 9.50 -0.38
C ILE A 441 3.69 10.30 0.90
N TYR A 442 3.52 9.65 2.05
CA TYR A 442 3.94 10.18 3.34
C TYR A 442 5.18 9.44 3.80
N THR A 443 6.23 10.16 4.18
CA THR A 443 7.43 9.59 4.77
C THR A 443 7.60 10.13 6.18
N PHE A 444 7.67 9.22 7.15
CA PHE A 444 7.92 9.52 8.55
C PHE A 444 9.27 8.88 8.91
N GLU A 445 10.29 9.72 9.02
CA GLU A 445 11.66 9.28 9.29
C GLU A 445 12.17 9.91 10.58
N GLY A 446 12.59 9.06 11.50
CA GLY A 446 13.14 9.47 12.78
C GLY A 446 14.63 9.79 12.70
N SER A 447 15.09 10.78 13.47
CA SER A 447 16.52 11.12 13.58
C SER A 447 17.29 10.21 14.54
N GLY A 448 16.60 9.39 15.33
CA GLY A 448 17.20 8.47 16.29
C GLY A 448 17.84 7.26 15.62
N LYS A 449 19.07 6.89 16.04
CA LYS A 449 19.83 5.75 15.50
C LYS A 449 19.45 4.37 16.08
N LYS A 450 18.42 4.28 16.92
CA LYS A 450 18.07 3.04 17.67
C LYS A 450 17.48 1.96 16.75
N CYS A 451 16.76 2.34 15.70
CA CYS A 451 16.17 1.47 14.70
C CYS A 451 16.51 1.98 13.29
N LEU A 452 17.09 1.11 12.46
CA LEU A 452 17.45 1.41 11.06
C LEU A 452 16.45 0.81 10.06
N LEU A 453 15.37 0.20 10.55
CA LEU A 453 14.38 -0.45 9.70
C LEU A 453 13.60 0.59 8.89
N LYS A 454 13.29 0.21 7.65
CA LYS A 454 12.47 0.99 6.74
C LYS A 454 11.32 0.12 6.25
N VAL A 455 10.10 0.62 6.35
CA VAL A 455 8.89 -0.10 5.97
C VAL A 455 8.00 0.78 5.10
N ALA A 456 7.49 0.22 4.02
CA ALA A 456 6.55 0.89 3.11
C ALA A 456 5.22 0.13 3.05
N LEU A 457 4.13 0.84 3.37
CA LEU A 457 2.76 0.34 3.30
C LEU A 457 2.11 0.89 2.03
N LYS A 458 1.37 0.05 1.30
CA LYS A 458 0.45 0.49 0.25
C LYS A 458 -0.95 0.59 0.83
N ILE A 459 -1.54 1.78 0.83
CA ILE A 459 -2.88 2.03 1.35
C ILE A 459 -3.87 1.92 0.18
N HIS A 460 -4.76 0.93 0.26
CA HIS A 460 -5.75 0.64 -0.79
C HIS A 460 -7.11 1.30 -0.51
N ASN A 461 -7.40 1.59 0.76
CA ASN A 461 -8.72 2.07 1.18
C ASN A 461 -8.60 3.17 2.24
N PRO A 462 -9.31 4.32 2.11
CA PRO A 462 -9.24 5.41 3.09
C PRO A 462 -9.78 5.03 4.47
N GLN A 463 -10.55 3.94 4.57
CA GLN A 463 -10.97 3.34 5.83
C GLN A 463 -9.79 2.96 6.75
N PHE A 464 -8.59 2.72 6.19
CA PHE A 464 -7.36 2.55 6.94
C PHE A 464 -7.18 3.65 8.00
N TYR A 465 -7.29 4.92 7.58
CA TYR A 465 -7.09 6.05 8.49
C TYR A 465 -8.19 6.15 9.53
N TRP A 466 -9.43 5.91 9.12
CA TRP A 466 -10.58 5.94 10.02
C TRP A 466 -10.46 4.88 11.12
N LYS A 467 -10.11 3.64 10.77
CA LYS A 467 -9.93 2.53 11.70
C LYS A 467 -8.80 2.82 12.68
N ILE A 468 -7.64 3.27 12.21
CA ILE A 468 -6.52 3.61 13.10
C ILE A 468 -6.88 4.77 14.03
N ALA A 469 -7.49 5.83 13.50
CA ALA A 469 -7.87 7.00 14.30
C ALA A 469 -8.88 6.65 15.42
N THR A 470 -9.78 5.68 15.18
CA THR A 470 -10.87 5.34 16.10
C THR A 470 -10.60 4.12 16.99
N GLN A 471 -9.74 3.20 16.56
CA GLN A 471 -9.51 1.90 17.21
C GLN A 471 -8.01 1.58 17.42
N ALA A 472 -7.10 2.51 17.12
CA ALA A 472 -5.66 2.37 17.36
C ALA A 472 -5.06 1.07 16.82
N ASP A 473 -4.45 0.25 17.69
CA ASP A 473 -3.79 -1.03 17.36
C ASP A 473 -4.78 -2.08 16.82
N LEU A 474 -5.96 -2.19 17.42
CA LEU A 474 -7.05 -3.02 16.89
C LEU A 474 -7.54 -2.50 15.53
N GLY A 475 -7.53 -1.18 15.34
CA GLY A 475 -7.85 -0.55 14.06
C GLY A 475 -6.85 -0.89 12.96
N LEU A 476 -5.56 -0.93 13.30
CA LEU A 476 -4.50 -1.36 12.39
C LEU A 476 -4.66 -2.85 12.02
N ALA A 477 -4.93 -3.72 13.01
CA ALA A 477 -5.19 -5.14 12.76
C ALA A 477 -6.41 -5.33 11.86
N ASP A 478 -7.53 -4.66 12.17
CA ASP A 478 -8.74 -4.73 11.36
C ASP A 478 -8.53 -4.19 9.93
N ALA A 479 -7.74 -3.12 9.77
CA ALA A 479 -7.38 -2.60 8.46
C ALA A 479 -6.58 -3.62 7.62
N TYR A 480 -5.62 -4.31 8.24
CA TYR A 480 -4.84 -5.35 7.57
C TYR A 480 -5.71 -6.55 7.19
N ILE A 481 -6.51 -7.07 8.13
CA ILE A 481 -7.41 -8.22 7.92
C ILE A 481 -8.41 -7.95 6.80
N ASN A 482 -8.92 -6.72 6.69
CA ASN A 482 -9.85 -6.35 5.62
C ASN A 482 -9.17 -6.00 4.29
N GLY A 483 -7.83 -5.95 4.24
CA GLY A 483 -7.08 -5.63 3.03
C GLY A 483 -7.08 -4.13 2.69
N ASP A 484 -7.33 -3.27 3.68
CA ASP A 484 -7.30 -1.81 3.50
C ASP A 484 -5.88 -1.29 3.24
N PHE A 485 -4.86 -2.06 3.63
CA PHE A 485 -3.47 -1.83 3.26
C PHE A 485 -2.70 -3.15 3.11
N SER A 486 -1.58 -3.09 2.40
CA SER A 486 -0.59 -4.16 2.27
C SER A 486 0.83 -3.63 2.47
N LEU A 487 1.82 -4.52 2.57
CA LEU A 487 3.23 -4.15 2.68
C LEU A 487 3.90 -4.31 1.31
N VAL A 488 4.84 -3.41 1.00
CA VAL A 488 5.68 -3.54 -0.21
C VAL A 488 6.54 -4.79 -0.11
N ASP A 489 7.16 -5.00 1.06
CA ASP A 489 7.86 -6.23 1.43
C ASP A 489 6.85 -7.20 2.06
N LYS A 490 6.58 -8.31 1.38
CA LYS A 490 5.61 -9.32 1.82
C LYS A 490 6.18 -10.31 2.84
N ASP A 491 7.50 -10.38 2.99
CA ASP A 491 8.14 -11.41 3.81
C ASP A 491 8.45 -10.90 5.22
N GLU A 492 8.99 -9.69 5.32
CA GLU A 492 9.38 -9.07 6.59
C GLU A 492 8.67 -7.76 6.89
N GLY A 493 7.93 -7.19 5.94
CA GLY A 493 7.36 -5.84 6.07
C GLY A 493 6.46 -5.67 7.30
N LEU A 494 5.61 -6.65 7.60
CA LEU A 494 4.69 -6.58 8.73
C LEU A 494 5.40 -6.75 10.08
N GLN A 495 6.35 -7.68 10.17
CA GLN A 495 7.21 -7.84 11.34
C GLN A 495 8.04 -6.56 11.60
N ASN A 496 8.66 -6.02 10.55
CA ASN A 496 9.46 -4.80 10.64
C ASN A 496 8.62 -3.60 11.04
N LEU A 497 7.35 -3.53 10.61
CA LEU A 497 6.40 -2.50 11.06
C LEU A 497 6.23 -2.53 12.57
N PHE A 498 5.96 -3.72 13.14
CA PHE A 498 5.83 -3.87 14.59
C PHE A 498 7.12 -3.58 15.34
N MET A 499 8.28 -3.94 14.77
CA MET A 499 9.58 -3.63 15.39
C MET A 499 9.87 -2.12 15.43
N ILE A 500 9.53 -1.36 14.37
CA ILE A 500 9.63 0.11 14.37
C ILE A 500 8.72 0.68 15.45
N PHE A 501 7.49 0.21 15.50
CA PHE A 501 6.51 0.58 16.50
C PHE A 501 7.05 0.32 17.92
N ILE A 502 7.51 -0.89 18.23
CA ILE A 502 8.06 -1.23 19.56
C ILE A 502 9.25 -0.33 19.92
N ALA A 503 10.18 -0.11 18.99
CA ALA A 503 11.37 0.71 19.23
C ALA A 503 11.05 2.16 19.61
N ASN A 504 9.99 2.74 19.02
CA ASN A 504 9.53 4.09 19.32
C ASN A 504 8.82 4.19 20.68
N ARG A 505 8.04 3.17 21.05
CA ARG A 505 7.35 3.14 22.35
C ARG A 505 8.35 3.15 23.50
N ASP A 506 9.43 2.40 23.37
CA ASP A 506 10.48 2.29 24.39
C ASP A 506 11.36 3.56 24.48
N LEU A 507 11.35 4.43 23.47
CA LEU A 507 12.01 5.74 23.54
C LEU A 507 11.16 6.72 24.35
N ASP A 508 9.85 6.74 24.11
CA ASP A 508 8.91 7.64 24.78
C ASP A 508 8.80 7.35 26.29
N SER A 509 8.85 6.07 26.68
CA SER A 509 8.85 5.64 28.09
C SER A 509 10.09 6.11 28.86
N SER A 510 11.24 6.26 28.19
CA SER A 510 12.49 6.74 28.80
C SER A 510 12.47 8.26 29.08
N LEU A 511 11.71 9.01 28.28
CA LEU A 511 11.57 10.47 28.38
C LEU A 511 10.47 10.89 29.37
N SER A 512 9.46 10.03 29.61
CA SER A 512 8.25 10.36 30.36
C SER A 512 8.07 9.54 31.65
N ARG A 513 9.00 9.66 32.61
CA ARG A 513 8.86 9.02 33.95
C ARG A 513 7.65 9.50 34.78
N LEU A 514 6.87 10.48 34.33
CA LEU A 514 5.79 11.14 35.08
C LEU A 514 4.35 10.83 34.64
N ASN A 515 4.10 10.05 33.58
CA ASN A 515 2.72 9.74 33.12
C ASN A 515 2.51 8.27 32.72
N LYS A 516 2.75 7.34 33.66
CA LYS A 516 2.53 5.88 33.49
C LYS A 516 1.06 5.41 33.57
N LYS A 517 0.09 6.08 32.93
CA LYS A 517 -1.33 5.66 33.05
C LYS A 517 -2.08 5.39 31.76
N ARG A 518 -1.45 5.48 30.59
CA ARG A 518 -2.16 5.34 29.33
C ARG A 518 -1.32 4.56 28.34
N GLY A 519 -1.90 3.47 27.83
CA GLY A 519 -1.31 2.72 26.74
C GLY A 519 -1.05 3.60 25.53
N TRP A 520 -0.19 3.09 24.66
CA TRP A 520 0.44 3.79 23.53
C TRP A 520 -0.51 4.59 22.63
N TRP A 521 -1.82 4.37 22.68
CA TRP A 521 -2.80 5.28 22.11
C TRP A 521 -4.06 5.37 22.97
N THR A 522 -4.36 6.55 23.52
CA THR A 522 -5.74 6.90 23.89
C THR A 522 -6.17 8.07 23.00
N PRO A 523 -7.03 7.84 21.99
CA PRO A 523 -7.54 8.92 21.14
C PRO A 523 -8.25 9.98 22.01
N LEU A 524 -7.93 11.25 21.78
CA LEU A 524 -8.47 12.40 22.51
C LEU A 524 -9.97 12.63 22.24
N PHE A 525 -10.58 11.92 21.29
CA PHE A 525 -11.94 12.15 20.83
C PHE A 525 -12.94 11.16 21.46
N PHE A 526 -14.02 11.74 22.01
CA PHE A 526 -15.13 11.14 22.76
C PHE A 526 -15.82 9.91 22.14
N THR A 527 -15.53 9.54 20.88
CA THR A 527 -16.11 8.36 20.21
C THR A 527 -15.40 7.05 20.57
N ALA A 528 -14.17 7.12 21.08
CA ALA A 528 -13.45 5.95 21.59
C ALA A 528 -14.16 5.30 22.79
N GLY A 529 -14.98 6.04 23.54
CA GLY A 529 -15.76 5.49 24.66
C GLY A 529 -16.73 4.37 24.25
N ILE A 530 -17.29 4.41 23.04
CA ILE A 530 -18.27 3.40 22.57
C ILE A 530 -17.56 2.21 21.92
N ALA A 531 -16.51 2.46 21.12
CA ALA A 531 -15.72 1.38 20.50
C ALA A 531 -14.92 0.59 21.57
N SER A 532 -14.25 1.29 22.49
CA SER A 532 -13.57 0.65 23.63
C SER A 532 -14.56 0.00 24.59
N ALA A 533 -15.76 0.55 24.81
CA ALA A 533 -16.80 -0.11 25.59
C ALA A 533 -17.26 -1.43 24.94
N LYS A 534 -17.41 -1.50 23.61
CA LYS A 534 -17.77 -2.75 22.91
C LYS A 534 -16.74 -3.86 23.19
N TYR A 535 -15.46 -3.55 23.12
CA TYR A 535 -14.37 -4.50 23.41
C TYR A 535 -14.26 -4.79 24.91
N TYR A 536 -14.40 -3.78 25.75
CA TYR A 536 -14.39 -3.91 27.22
C TYR A 536 -15.54 -4.79 27.73
N PHE A 537 -16.78 -4.56 27.30
CA PHE A 537 -17.93 -5.38 27.68
C PHE A 537 -17.81 -6.82 27.16
N ARG A 538 -17.28 -7.03 25.95
CA ARG A 538 -16.95 -8.36 25.43
C ARG A 538 -15.89 -9.05 26.28
N HIS A 539 -14.81 -8.34 26.64
CA HIS A 539 -13.72 -8.84 27.46
C HIS A 539 -14.19 -9.25 28.86
N VAL A 540 -14.98 -8.40 29.53
CA VAL A 540 -15.54 -8.71 30.86
C VAL A 540 -16.50 -9.91 30.79
N SER A 541 -17.33 -10.03 29.74
CA SER A 541 -18.21 -11.21 29.58
C SER A 541 -17.46 -12.54 29.31
N ARG A 542 -16.18 -12.46 28.95
CA ARG A 542 -15.28 -13.59 28.67
C ARG A 542 -14.41 -13.97 29.87
N GLN A 543 -14.55 -13.30 31.03
CA GLN A 543 -13.82 -13.62 32.26
C GLN A 543 -14.10 -15.06 32.72
N ILE A 544 -13.06 -15.68 33.28
CA ILE A 544 -12.90 -17.14 33.33
C ILE A 544 -13.71 -17.73 34.50
N THR A 545 -14.88 -18.31 34.20
CA THR A 545 -15.46 -19.39 35.01
C THR A 545 -14.95 -20.74 34.49
N LEU A 546 -15.04 -21.83 35.29
CA LEU A 546 -14.64 -23.19 34.87
C LEU A 546 -15.20 -23.59 33.49
N THR A 547 -16.47 -23.29 33.25
CA THR A 547 -17.18 -23.56 31.98
C THR A 547 -16.66 -22.69 30.83
N GLN A 548 -16.17 -21.48 31.12
CA GLN A 548 -15.70 -20.53 30.12
C GLN A 548 -14.25 -20.83 29.68
N ALA A 549 -13.38 -21.30 30.59
CA ALA A 549 -12.03 -21.77 30.25
C ALA A 549 -12.06 -22.92 29.22
N GLN A 550 -12.91 -23.93 29.46
CA GLN A 550 -13.10 -25.04 28.53
C GLN A 550 -13.62 -24.57 27.16
N ARG A 551 -14.59 -23.64 27.14
CA ARG A 551 -15.12 -23.06 25.89
C ARG A 551 -14.10 -22.24 25.11
N ASN A 552 -13.19 -21.53 25.80
CA ASN A 552 -12.18 -20.71 25.13
C ASN A 552 -11.09 -21.60 24.50
N VAL A 553 -10.63 -22.64 25.20
CA VAL A 553 -9.67 -23.62 24.67
C VAL A 553 -10.27 -24.38 23.47
N SER A 554 -11.51 -24.86 23.59
CA SER A 554 -12.25 -25.52 22.51
C SER A 554 -12.39 -24.64 21.25
N ARG A 555 -12.70 -23.34 21.39
CA ARG A 555 -12.88 -22.45 20.21
C ARG A 555 -11.64 -22.27 19.34
N HIS A 556 -10.43 -22.30 19.91
CA HIS A 556 -9.20 -22.14 19.13
C HIS A 556 -8.67 -23.49 18.63
N TYR A 557 -8.67 -24.52 19.48
CA TYR A 557 -8.07 -25.81 19.16
C TYR A 557 -8.99 -26.76 18.39
N ASP A 558 -10.31 -26.53 18.42
CA ASP A 558 -11.28 -27.31 17.65
C ASP A 558 -11.56 -26.67 16.28
N LEU A 559 -10.72 -25.72 15.80
CA LEU A 559 -10.85 -25.11 14.47
C LEU A 559 -10.76 -26.17 13.36
N SER A 560 -9.65 -26.92 13.33
CA SER A 560 -9.43 -28.09 12.46
C SER A 560 -8.02 -28.65 12.70
N ASN A 561 -7.91 -29.95 13.01
CA ASN A 561 -6.60 -30.62 13.08
C ASN A 561 -5.87 -30.59 11.72
N GLU A 562 -6.63 -30.66 10.61
CA GLU A 562 -6.06 -30.56 9.27
C GLU A 562 -5.41 -29.20 9.05
N LEU A 563 -6.05 -28.11 9.49
CA LEU A 563 -5.46 -26.77 9.42
C LEU A 563 -4.12 -26.70 10.17
N PHE A 564 -4.07 -27.16 11.43
CA PHE A 564 -2.84 -27.13 12.23
C PHE A 564 -1.73 -27.96 11.58
N SER A 565 -2.06 -29.11 10.98
CA SER A 565 -1.09 -29.96 10.29
C SER A 565 -0.44 -29.31 9.06
N LEU A 566 -1.05 -28.26 8.50
CA LEU A 566 -0.50 -27.57 7.32
C LEU A 566 0.64 -26.61 7.66
N PHE A 567 0.81 -26.22 8.93
CA PHE A 567 1.88 -25.30 9.33
C PHE A 567 2.76 -25.78 10.49
N LEU A 568 2.26 -26.70 11.32
CA LEU A 568 3.08 -27.40 12.30
C LEU A 568 3.96 -28.47 11.64
N ASP A 569 4.95 -28.99 12.38
CA ASP A 569 5.69 -30.18 11.98
C ASP A 569 4.86 -31.45 12.23
N GLU A 570 5.37 -32.63 11.84
CA GLU A 570 4.58 -33.86 11.91
C GLU A 570 4.29 -34.31 13.34
N THR A 571 4.98 -33.75 14.34
CA THR A 571 4.63 -33.98 15.74
C THR A 571 3.36 -33.25 16.15
N MET A 572 2.81 -32.31 15.38
CA MET A 572 1.66 -31.47 15.79
C MET A 572 1.93 -30.66 17.07
N THR A 573 3.19 -30.27 17.31
CA THR A 573 3.56 -29.51 18.52
C THR A 573 3.31 -28.02 18.32
N TYR A 574 2.23 -27.51 18.91
CA TYR A 574 1.93 -26.06 18.94
C TYR A 574 2.53 -25.37 20.17
N SER A 575 3.85 -25.43 20.30
CA SER A 575 4.63 -24.74 21.34
C SER A 575 6.02 -24.37 20.83
N CYS A 576 6.78 -23.56 21.57
CA CYS A 576 8.16 -23.19 21.22
C CYS A 576 9.04 -24.42 21.00
N ALA A 577 9.80 -24.43 19.90
CA ALA A 577 10.90 -25.37 19.65
C ALA A 577 12.21 -24.82 20.24
N VAL A 578 13.29 -25.63 20.27
CA VAL A 578 14.63 -25.17 20.68
C VAL A 578 15.62 -25.49 19.58
N PHE A 579 16.16 -24.44 18.95
CA PHE A 579 17.04 -24.53 17.77
C PHE A 579 18.50 -24.42 18.16
N LYS A 580 19.38 -25.14 17.46
CA LYS A 580 20.84 -25.01 17.60
C LYS A 580 21.42 -23.95 16.66
N THR A 581 20.87 -23.86 15.45
CA THR A 581 21.31 -22.93 14.40
C THR A 581 20.11 -22.36 13.67
N GLU A 582 20.29 -21.18 13.07
CA GLU A 582 19.31 -20.60 12.16
C GLU A 582 19.12 -21.51 10.93
N GLY A 583 17.88 -21.83 10.57
CA GLY A 583 17.54 -22.69 9.43
C GLY A 583 17.50 -24.20 9.71
N GLU A 584 17.67 -24.60 10.97
CA GLU A 584 17.45 -25.99 11.38
C GLU A 584 15.97 -26.41 11.18
N ASP A 585 15.76 -27.68 10.86
CA ASP A 585 14.42 -28.24 10.67
C ASP A 585 13.55 -28.13 11.93
N LEU A 586 12.28 -27.75 11.76
CA LEU A 586 11.35 -27.49 12.86
C LEU A 586 11.13 -28.74 13.72
N LYS A 587 10.98 -29.93 13.10
CA LYS A 587 10.78 -31.18 13.83
C LYS A 587 11.98 -31.52 14.70
N VAL A 588 13.19 -31.37 14.15
CA VAL A 588 14.44 -31.58 14.91
C VAL A 588 14.49 -30.66 16.12
N ALA A 589 14.14 -29.39 15.95
CA ALA A 589 14.10 -28.42 17.05
C ALA A 589 13.00 -28.74 18.09
N GLN A 590 11.85 -29.28 17.68
CA GLN A 590 10.81 -29.73 18.60
C GLN A 590 11.23 -30.96 19.40
N LEU A 591 11.83 -31.96 18.75
CA LEU A 591 12.34 -33.16 19.43
C LEU A 591 13.46 -32.82 20.42
N ARG A 592 14.30 -31.82 20.10
CA ARG A 592 15.29 -31.30 21.05
C ARG A 592 14.64 -30.67 22.26
N LYS A 593 13.62 -29.83 22.05
CA LYS A 593 12.86 -29.23 23.16
C LYS A 593 12.28 -30.31 24.08
N ILE A 594 11.76 -31.41 23.53
CA ILE A 594 11.27 -32.55 24.32
C ILE A 594 12.42 -33.21 25.12
N SER A 595 13.57 -33.44 24.48
CA SER A 595 14.75 -34.03 25.14
C SER A 595 15.22 -33.17 26.32
N LEU A 596 15.25 -31.84 26.14
CA LEU A 596 15.59 -30.90 27.21
C LEU A 596 14.57 -30.93 28.36
N LEU A 597 13.27 -31.07 28.07
CA LEU A 597 12.26 -31.24 29.12
C LEU A 597 12.44 -32.53 29.91
N ILE A 598 12.77 -33.65 29.23
CA ILE A 598 13.09 -34.94 29.86
C ILE A 598 14.30 -34.81 30.80
N GLU A 599 15.36 -34.13 30.35
CA GLU A 599 16.57 -33.88 31.12
C GLU A 599 16.28 -32.99 32.34
N LYS A 600 15.59 -31.86 32.14
CA LYS A 600 15.21 -30.93 33.22
C LYS A 600 14.32 -31.60 34.27
N ALA A 601 13.39 -32.45 33.82
CA ALA A 601 12.54 -33.23 34.70
C ALA A 601 13.25 -34.48 35.26
N ARG A 602 14.45 -34.86 34.80
CA ARG A 602 15.16 -36.10 35.21
C ARG A 602 14.25 -37.33 35.15
N ILE A 603 13.56 -37.50 34.04
CA ILE A 603 12.64 -38.64 33.85
C ILE A 603 13.46 -39.92 33.69
N ASP A 604 12.96 -41.00 34.26
CA ASP A 604 13.52 -42.34 34.11
C ASP A 604 12.37 -43.34 33.98
N LYS A 605 12.71 -44.61 33.76
CA LYS A 605 11.74 -45.69 33.53
C LYS A 605 10.80 -45.96 34.72
N LYS A 606 11.21 -45.67 35.96
CA LYS A 606 10.39 -45.98 37.16
C LYS A 606 9.40 -44.87 37.48
N HIS A 607 9.61 -43.66 36.95
CA HIS A 607 8.73 -42.52 37.23
C HIS A 607 7.36 -42.64 36.55
N GLU A 608 6.35 -42.05 37.20
CA GLU A 608 5.06 -41.71 36.61
C GLU A 608 4.96 -40.19 36.40
N VAL A 609 4.76 -39.81 35.14
CA VAL A 609 4.76 -38.41 34.69
C VAL A 609 3.32 -37.93 34.48
N LEU A 610 2.99 -36.76 35.02
CA LEU A 610 1.76 -36.03 34.72
C LEU A 610 2.04 -34.89 33.75
N GLU A 611 1.32 -34.83 32.63
CA GLU A 611 1.29 -33.68 31.74
C GLU A 611 -0.01 -32.91 31.89
N ILE A 612 0.09 -31.66 32.34
CA ILE A 612 -1.04 -30.74 32.39
C ILE A 612 -1.12 -30.01 31.05
N GLY A 613 -2.17 -30.29 30.28
CA GLY A 613 -2.36 -29.74 28.94
C GLY A 613 -1.65 -30.54 27.86
N CYS A 614 -2.03 -31.81 27.68
CA CYS A 614 -1.30 -32.76 26.83
C CYS A 614 -1.41 -32.55 25.31
N GLY A 615 -2.15 -31.53 24.86
CA GLY A 615 -2.35 -31.21 23.45
C GLY A 615 -2.73 -32.45 22.62
N TRP A 616 -2.00 -32.67 21.52
CA TRP A 616 -2.19 -33.80 20.59
C TRP A 616 -1.40 -35.06 20.98
N GLY A 617 -0.83 -35.11 22.20
CA GLY A 617 -0.17 -36.30 22.76
C GLY A 617 1.30 -36.48 22.39
N SER A 618 1.89 -35.54 21.67
CA SER A 618 3.24 -35.65 21.09
C SER A 618 4.34 -35.74 22.14
N LEU A 619 4.23 -34.93 23.21
CA LEU A 619 5.16 -34.98 24.34
C LEU A 619 5.09 -36.35 25.03
N ALA A 620 3.88 -36.85 25.31
CA ALA A 620 3.67 -38.16 25.91
C ALA A 620 4.33 -39.29 25.11
N ILE A 621 4.11 -39.30 23.79
CA ILE A 621 4.67 -40.32 22.88
C ILE A 621 6.20 -40.30 22.94
N GLU A 622 6.82 -39.13 22.80
CA GLU A 622 8.27 -39.02 22.73
C GLU A 622 8.95 -39.24 24.09
N VAL A 623 8.34 -38.79 25.19
CA VAL A 623 8.84 -39.06 26.56
C VAL A 623 8.85 -40.57 26.84
N VAL A 624 7.75 -41.27 26.55
CA VAL A 624 7.66 -42.72 26.81
C VAL A 624 8.57 -43.51 25.87
N LYS A 625 8.72 -43.13 24.60
CA LYS A 625 9.68 -43.77 23.69
C LYS A 625 11.11 -43.70 24.20
N GLN A 626 11.51 -42.55 24.75
CA GLN A 626 12.90 -42.32 25.18
C GLN A 626 13.21 -42.92 26.56
N THR A 627 12.21 -42.98 27.46
CA THR A 627 12.44 -43.33 28.87
C THR A 627 11.79 -44.64 29.31
N GLY A 628 10.71 -45.05 28.65
CA GLY A 628 9.88 -46.18 29.05
C GLY A 628 9.08 -45.95 30.34
N CYS A 629 8.93 -44.69 30.78
CA CYS A 629 8.18 -44.32 31.98
C CYS A 629 6.67 -44.52 31.81
N LYS A 630 5.91 -44.41 32.91
CA LYS A 630 4.45 -44.27 32.83
C LYS A 630 4.07 -42.80 32.64
N TYR A 631 3.00 -42.55 31.91
CA TYR A 631 2.59 -41.21 31.53
C TYR A 631 1.07 -41.02 31.63
N THR A 632 0.64 -39.96 32.31
CA THR A 632 -0.75 -39.49 32.33
C THR A 632 -0.82 -38.08 31.75
N GLY A 633 -1.49 -37.89 30.63
CA GLY A 633 -1.76 -36.56 30.07
C GLY A 633 -3.20 -36.12 30.31
N ILE A 634 -3.43 -34.85 30.61
CA ILE A 634 -4.78 -34.30 30.78
C ILE A 634 -5.05 -33.17 29.80
N THR A 635 -6.27 -33.12 29.24
CA THR A 635 -6.73 -32.03 28.38
C THR A 635 -8.22 -31.75 28.60
N PRO A 636 -8.68 -30.49 28.51
CA PRO A 636 -10.10 -30.17 28.47
C PRO A 636 -10.74 -30.31 27.07
N SER A 637 -9.97 -30.50 25.99
CA SER A 637 -10.49 -30.62 24.62
C SER A 637 -10.75 -32.08 24.24
N LYS A 638 -11.97 -32.36 23.78
CA LYS A 638 -12.38 -33.69 23.29
C LYS A 638 -11.67 -34.07 21.99
N GLU A 639 -11.48 -33.11 21.08
CA GLU A 639 -10.84 -33.38 19.79
C GLU A 639 -9.34 -33.65 19.94
N GLN A 640 -8.67 -32.90 20.83
CA GLN A 640 -7.27 -33.16 21.18
C GLN A 640 -7.11 -34.53 21.82
N LEU A 641 -7.98 -34.90 22.78
CA LEU A 641 -7.95 -36.22 23.42
C LEU A 641 -8.10 -37.34 22.38
N LYS A 642 -9.11 -37.25 21.52
CA LYS A 642 -9.38 -38.24 20.48
C LYS A 642 -8.19 -38.41 19.54
N PHE A 643 -7.56 -37.31 19.12
CA PHE A 643 -6.38 -37.34 18.28
C PHE A 643 -5.17 -37.95 19.00
N ALA A 644 -4.94 -37.56 20.27
CA ALA A 644 -3.84 -38.06 21.08
C ALA A 644 -3.95 -39.57 21.32
N GLU A 645 -5.14 -40.09 21.67
CA GLU A 645 -5.40 -41.53 21.83
C GLU A 645 -5.15 -42.30 20.54
N MET A 646 -5.60 -41.76 19.40
CA MET A 646 -5.33 -42.35 18.09
C MET A 646 -3.83 -42.44 17.82
N LYS A 647 -3.08 -41.36 18.05
CA LYS A 647 -1.62 -41.32 17.83
C LYS A 647 -0.84 -42.23 18.76
N VAL A 648 -1.25 -42.35 20.03
CA VAL A 648 -0.65 -43.30 20.97
C VAL A 648 -0.89 -44.75 20.55
N LYS A 649 -2.10 -45.06 20.06
CA LYS A 649 -2.42 -46.39 19.54
C LYS A 649 -1.62 -46.71 18.27
N GLU A 650 -1.47 -45.75 17.35
CA GLU A 650 -0.61 -45.89 16.16
C GLU A 650 0.86 -46.14 16.54
N ALA A 651 1.34 -45.54 17.63
CA ALA A 651 2.68 -45.73 18.16
C ALA A 651 2.86 -47.03 18.99
N GLY A 652 1.78 -47.74 19.34
CA GLY A 652 1.82 -48.95 20.16
C GLY A 652 2.18 -48.73 21.63
N LEU A 653 1.87 -47.54 22.19
CA LEU A 653 2.28 -47.13 23.55
C LEU A 653 1.14 -47.05 24.57
N GLN A 654 -0.04 -47.58 24.24
CA GLN A 654 -1.26 -47.48 25.06
C GLN A 654 -1.14 -48.10 26.46
N ASP A 655 -0.20 -49.02 26.67
CA ASP A 655 0.00 -49.67 27.97
C ASP A 655 0.77 -48.77 28.97
N ASN A 656 1.50 -47.77 28.46
CA ASN A 656 2.32 -46.85 29.25
C ASN A 656 1.77 -45.41 29.26
N ILE A 657 0.89 -45.05 28.32
CA ILE A 657 0.30 -43.71 28.21
C ILE A 657 -1.20 -43.77 28.44
N ARG A 658 -1.68 -42.97 29.39
CA ARG A 658 -3.09 -42.74 29.67
C ARG A 658 -3.44 -41.27 29.45
N PHE A 659 -4.55 -41.00 28.76
CA PHE A 659 -5.09 -39.64 28.67
C PHE A 659 -6.41 -39.51 29.43
N LEU A 660 -6.65 -38.34 30.03
CA LEU A 660 -7.88 -38.04 30.76
C LEU A 660 -8.50 -36.73 30.26
N LEU A 661 -9.81 -36.77 30.00
CA LEU A 661 -10.61 -35.59 29.73
C LEU A 661 -11.03 -34.92 31.04
N CYS A 662 -10.14 -34.13 31.63
CA CYS A 662 -10.44 -33.40 32.86
C CYS A 662 -9.67 -32.08 32.96
N ASN A 663 -10.14 -31.22 33.86
CA ASN A 663 -9.38 -30.06 34.29
C ASN A 663 -8.40 -30.46 35.41
N TYR A 664 -7.22 -29.82 35.48
CA TYR A 664 -6.23 -30.10 36.53
C TYR A 664 -6.80 -29.94 37.96
N ARG A 665 -7.79 -29.07 38.15
CA ARG A 665 -8.51 -28.87 39.43
C ARG A 665 -9.33 -30.08 39.88
N GLN A 666 -9.57 -31.03 38.98
CA GLN A 666 -10.36 -32.24 39.24
C GLN A 666 -9.48 -33.47 39.53
N LEU A 667 -8.16 -33.32 39.51
CA LEU A 667 -7.25 -34.42 39.82
C LEU A 667 -7.40 -34.82 41.31
N PRO A 668 -7.55 -36.13 41.60
CA PRO A 668 -7.69 -36.57 42.97
C PRO A 668 -6.37 -36.47 43.72
N ASN A 669 -6.39 -35.88 44.91
CA ASN A 669 -5.21 -35.74 45.78
C ASN A 669 -4.70 -37.07 46.36
N SER A 670 -5.41 -38.18 46.12
CA SER A 670 -5.01 -39.53 46.58
C SER A 670 -3.90 -40.15 45.73
N TYR A 671 -3.66 -39.63 44.53
CA TYR A 671 -2.64 -40.14 43.62
C TYR A 671 -1.51 -39.13 43.47
N LYS A 672 -0.26 -39.61 43.47
CA LYS A 672 0.94 -38.77 43.40
C LYS A 672 1.76 -39.12 42.17
N TYR A 673 2.30 -38.10 41.52
CA TYR A 673 3.15 -38.20 40.35
C TYR A 673 4.58 -37.82 40.69
N ASP A 674 5.54 -38.58 40.18
CA ASP A 674 6.97 -38.32 40.39
C ASP A 674 7.40 -37.07 39.65
N ARG A 675 6.81 -36.81 38.48
CA ARG A 675 7.17 -35.67 37.62
C ARG A 675 5.91 -35.00 37.09
N ILE A 676 5.92 -33.67 37.07
CA ILE A 676 4.88 -32.88 36.40
C ILE A 676 5.54 -32.07 35.29
N ILE A 677 4.96 -32.09 34.09
CA ILE A 677 5.31 -31.18 32.99
C ILE A 677 4.06 -30.39 32.58
N SER A 678 4.22 -29.09 32.36
CA SER A 678 3.14 -28.23 31.86
C SER A 678 3.73 -27.24 30.86
N CYS A 679 3.33 -27.32 29.59
CA CYS A 679 3.80 -26.42 28.53
C CYS A 679 2.63 -25.60 27.96
N GLY A 680 2.73 -24.27 28.00
CA GLY A 680 1.77 -23.38 27.33
C GLY A 680 0.37 -23.35 27.95
N MET A 681 0.23 -23.87 29.18
CA MET A 681 -1.05 -23.94 29.89
C MET A 681 -1.33 -22.70 30.74
N LEU A 682 -0.30 -22.07 31.31
CA LEU A 682 -0.45 -21.02 32.31
C LEU A 682 -1.10 -19.76 31.71
N GLU A 683 -0.87 -19.51 30.43
CA GLU A 683 -1.44 -18.45 29.60
C GLU A 683 -2.98 -18.53 29.53
N SER A 684 -3.54 -19.73 29.72
CA SER A 684 -4.98 -19.99 29.73
C SER A 684 -5.59 -20.06 31.13
N VAL A 685 -4.77 -20.06 32.19
CA VAL A 685 -5.25 -20.10 33.60
C VAL A 685 -5.82 -18.76 34.03
N GLY A 686 -5.18 -17.65 33.62
CA GLY A 686 -5.58 -16.31 34.00
C GLY A 686 -5.01 -15.85 35.35
N HIS A 687 -4.89 -14.53 35.52
CA HIS A 687 -4.23 -13.89 36.66
C HIS A 687 -4.76 -14.33 38.04
N GLU A 688 -6.07 -14.51 38.18
CA GLU A 688 -6.74 -14.77 39.46
C GLU A 688 -6.57 -16.20 39.98
N TYR A 689 -6.13 -17.13 39.12
CA TYR A 689 -6.12 -18.56 39.40
C TYR A 689 -4.72 -19.18 39.45
N MET A 690 -3.66 -18.37 39.39
CA MET A 690 -2.29 -18.90 39.37
C MET A 690 -1.90 -19.56 40.71
N GLU A 691 -2.33 -19.02 41.85
CA GLU A 691 -2.14 -19.63 43.17
C GLU A 691 -2.81 -21.00 43.23
N GLU A 692 -4.06 -21.10 42.79
CA GLU A 692 -4.81 -22.36 42.74
C GLU A 692 -4.09 -23.40 41.86
N PHE A 693 -3.58 -22.99 40.70
CA PHE A 693 -2.80 -23.85 39.82
C PHE A 693 -1.57 -24.44 40.52
N PHE A 694 -0.76 -23.61 41.19
CA PHE A 694 0.40 -24.11 41.94
C PHE A 694 0.00 -24.98 43.14
N GLY A 695 -1.11 -24.66 43.81
CA GLY A 695 -1.66 -25.48 44.89
C GLY A 695 -2.08 -26.88 44.41
N CYS A 696 -2.71 -26.98 43.23
CA CYS A 696 -3.04 -28.26 42.60
C CYS A 696 -1.78 -29.05 42.20
N CYS A 697 -0.77 -28.40 41.62
CA CYS A 697 0.49 -29.06 41.28
C CYS A 697 1.19 -29.61 42.54
N GLU A 698 1.26 -28.82 43.61
CA GLU A 698 1.80 -29.25 44.91
C GLU A 698 1.03 -30.45 45.47
N SER A 699 -0.30 -30.45 45.37
CA SER A 699 -1.15 -31.49 45.94
C SER A 699 -1.05 -32.84 45.23
N VAL A 700 -0.57 -32.90 43.99
CA VAL A 700 -0.41 -34.15 43.22
C VAL A 700 1.05 -34.55 43.00
N LEU A 701 2.02 -33.71 43.40
CA LEU A 701 3.45 -34.02 43.28
C LEU A 701 3.93 -34.93 44.43
N ALA A 702 4.59 -36.03 44.10
CA ALA A 702 5.26 -36.95 45.04
C ALA A 702 6.36 -36.23 45.85
N GLU A 703 6.76 -36.78 47.00
CA GLU A 703 7.64 -36.11 47.97
C GLU A 703 8.98 -35.64 47.36
N ASP A 704 9.63 -36.50 46.58
CA ASP A 704 10.86 -36.27 45.83
C ASP A 704 10.63 -35.81 44.38
N GLY A 705 9.41 -35.37 44.07
CA GLY A 705 9.00 -35.01 42.72
C GLY A 705 9.60 -33.70 42.20
N LEU A 706 9.63 -33.58 40.86
CA LEU A 706 10.02 -32.36 40.14
C LEU A 706 8.87 -31.85 39.28
N PHE A 707 8.72 -30.53 39.22
CA PHE A 707 7.74 -29.87 38.35
C PHE A 707 8.46 -28.97 37.34
N VAL A 708 8.26 -29.23 36.05
CA VAL A 708 8.77 -28.41 34.95
C VAL A 708 7.63 -27.64 34.30
N LEU A 709 7.74 -26.32 34.28
CA LEU A 709 6.75 -25.41 33.71
C LEU A 709 7.36 -24.61 32.57
N GLN A 710 6.72 -24.62 31.41
CA GLN A 710 7.00 -23.73 30.30
C GLN A 710 5.84 -22.76 30.08
N PHE A 711 6.12 -21.45 29.97
CA PHE A 711 5.11 -20.43 29.71
C PHE A 711 5.68 -19.20 28.99
N ILE A 712 4.89 -18.64 28.08
CA ILE A 712 5.11 -17.33 27.47
C ILE A 712 4.89 -16.25 28.53
N SER A 713 5.77 -15.26 28.54
CA SER A 713 5.79 -14.18 29.52
C SER A 713 5.84 -12.80 28.87
N ILE A 714 5.35 -11.83 29.61
CA ILE A 714 5.52 -10.41 29.32
C ILE A 714 6.41 -9.76 30.42
N PRO A 715 7.25 -8.76 30.09
CA PRO A 715 8.02 -8.02 31.08
C PRO A 715 7.17 -7.46 32.21
N ASP A 716 7.68 -7.52 33.44
CA ASP A 716 6.96 -7.10 34.65
C ASP A 716 6.41 -5.67 34.56
N GLU A 717 7.15 -4.76 33.94
CA GLU A 717 6.73 -3.36 33.76
C GLU A 717 5.47 -3.19 32.90
N SER A 718 5.19 -4.14 32.01
CA SER A 718 4.06 -4.10 31.08
C SER A 718 2.89 -4.98 31.53
N TYR A 719 3.09 -5.83 32.54
CA TYR A 719 2.12 -6.86 32.94
C TYR A 719 0.77 -6.28 33.41
N ASP A 720 0.81 -5.27 34.28
CA ASP A 720 -0.40 -4.66 34.84
C ASP A 720 -1.25 -3.93 33.80
N GLU A 721 -0.61 -3.36 32.78
CA GLU A 721 -1.31 -2.74 31.66
C GLU A 721 -1.89 -3.82 30.75
N TYR A 722 -1.07 -4.79 30.33
CA TYR A 722 -1.45 -5.88 29.45
C TYR A 722 -2.65 -6.68 29.97
N ARG A 723 -2.71 -6.97 31.27
CA ARG A 723 -3.84 -7.73 31.85
C ARG A 723 -5.16 -6.94 31.81
N ARG A 724 -5.10 -5.60 31.78
CA ARG A 724 -6.26 -4.71 31.83
C ARG A 724 -6.73 -4.24 30.44
N SER A 725 -5.90 -4.38 29.41
CA SER A 725 -6.24 -4.02 28.04
C SER A 725 -6.74 -5.22 27.23
N SER A 726 -7.51 -4.93 26.17
CA SER A 726 -7.80 -5.90 25.10
C SER A 726 -6.90 -5.58 23.91
N ASP A 727 -6.22 -6.58 23.38
CA ASP A 727 -5.30 -6.48 22.25
C ASP A 727 -5.73 -7.39 21.11
N PHE A 728 -4.98 -7.37 20.01
CA PHE A 728 -5.23 -8.24 18.85
C PHE A 728 -5.29 -9.72 19.24
N ILE A 729 -4.42 -10.18 20.13
CA ILE A 729 -4.34 -11.58 20.55
C ILE A 729 -5.63 -12.00 21.24
N LYS A 730 -6.11 -11.24 22.24
CA LYS A 730 -7.34 -11.56 22.98
C LYS A 730 -8.60 -11.43 22.13
N GLU A 731 -8.60 -10.58 21.11
CA GLU A 731 -9.79 -10.40 20.26
C GLU A 731 -9.89 -11.41 19.11
N TYR A 732 -8.77 -11.76 18.48
CA TYR A 732 -8.76 -12.53 17.24
C TYR A 732 -8.21 -13.95 17.38
N ILE A 733 -7.28 -14.21 18.30
CA ILE A 733 -6.53 -15.49 18.34
C ILE A 733 -6.87 -16.30 19.59
N PHE A 734 -6.62 -15.74 20.79
CA PHE A 734 -6.78 -16.41 22.09
C PHE A 734 -7.72 -15.64 23.03
N PRO A 735 -9.06 -15.73 22.83
CA PRO A 735 -10.01 -15.07 23.71
C PRO A 735 -9.89 -15.51 25.18
N GLY A 736 -9.64 -14.54 26.06
CA GLY A 736 -9.46 -14.77 27.50
C GLY A 736 -8.05 -15.18 27.93
N GLY A 737 -7.10 -15.26 26.99
CA GLY A 737 -5.69 -15.50 27.32
C GLY A 737 -5.08 -14.35 28.14
N CYS A 738 -4.17 -14.70 29.06
CA CYS A 738 -3.44 -13.74 29.86
C CYS A 738 -2.01 -14.24 30.09
N LEU A 739 -1.05 -13.62 29.37
CA LEU A 739 0.37 -13.86 29.58
C LEU A 739 0.80 -13.40 30.98
N PRO A 740 1.39 -14.27 31.82
CA PRO A 740 1.96 -13.90 33.10
C PRO A 740 3.27 -13.09 32.97
N SER A 741 3.71 -12.49 34.07
CA SER A 741 5.10 -12.05 34.25
C SER A 741 5.87 -13.02 35.15
N LEU A 742 7.20 -13.04 35.06
CA LEU A 742 8.02 -13.94 35.88
C LEU A 742 7.83 -13.69 37.38
N SER A 743 7.74 -12.43 37.81
CA SER A 743 7.47 -12.08 39.22
C SER A 743 6.10 -12.60 39.68
N ARG A 744 5.08 -12.49 38.81
CA ARG A 744 3.73 -12.99 39.14
C ARG A 744 3.73 -14.50 39.34
N VAL A 745 4.40 -15.25 38.46
CA VAL A 745 4.48 -16.72 38.53
C VAL A 745 5.18 -17.16 39.82
N THR A 746 6.36 -16.59 40.10
CA THR A 746 7.14 -16.95 41.30
C THR A 746 6.44 -16.55 42.59
N THR A 747 5.73 -15.42 42.61
CA THR A 747 4.90 -15.00 43.76
C THR A 747 3.71 -15.95 43.97
N ALA A 748 3.01 -16.36 42.91
CA ALA A 748 1.91 -17.32 42.99
C ALA A 748 2.37 -18.67 43.56
N MET A 749 3.50 -19.15 43.05
CA MET A 749 4.16 -20.38 43.50
C MET A 749 4.47 -20.31 45.00
N ALA A 750 5.17 -19.25 45.43
CA ALA A 750 5.58 -19.10 46.83
C ALA A 750 4.37 -18.96 47.79
N ALA A 751 3.27 -18.36 47.33
CA ALA A 751 2.07 -18.18 48.14
C ALA A 751 1.25 -19.46 48.33
N ALA A 752 1.28 -20.38 47.36
CA ALA A 752 0.37 -21.54 47.32
C ALA A 752 1.06 -22.90 47.45
N SER A 753 2.39 -22.96 47.49
CA SER A 753 3.15 -24.21 47.50
C SER A 753 4.43 -24.11 48.33
N ARG A 754 5.10 -25.26 48.54
CA ARG A 754 6.43 -25.32 49.16
C ARG A 754 7.54 -25.37 48.10
N LEU A 755 7.19 -25.13 46.84
CA LEU A 755 8.11 -25.24 45.73
C LEU A 755 9.16 -24.11 45.74
N CYS A 756 10.36 -24.46 45.30
CA CYS A 756 11.51 -23.58 45.12
C CYS A 756 12.00 -23.70 43.67
N VAL A 757 12.55 -22.61 43.13
CA VAL A 757 13.12 -22.59 41.78
C VAL A 757 14.52 -23.21 41.82
N GLU A 758 14.71 -24.28 41.06
CA GLU A 758 16.00 -24.98 40.94
C GLU A 758 16.74 -24.59 39.65
N HIS A 759 15.99 -24.29 38.60
CA HIS A 759 16.55 -23.91 37.31
C HIS A 759 15.56 -23.00 36.58
N LEU A 760 16.07 -22.00 35.87
CA LEU A 760 15.30 -21.09 35.03
C LEU A 760 16.07 -20.79 33.75
N GLU A 761 15.40 -20.92 32.61
CA GLU A 761 15.94 -20.58 31.30
C GLU A 761 14.91 -19.83 30.47
N ASN A 762 15.35 -18.80 29.74
CA ASN A 762 14.53 -18.06 28.80
C ASN A 762 14.83 -18.52 27.37
N ILE A 763 13.89 -19.25 26.77
CA ILE A 763 13.96 -19.76 25.40
C ILE A 763 13.22 -18.87 24.39
N GLY A 764 12.76 -17.67 24.78
CA GLY A 764 11.87 -16.84 23.96
C GLY A 764 12.40 -16.51 22.56
N ILE A 765 13.72 -16.40 22.37
CA ILE A 765 14.29 -16.16 21.04
C ILE A 765 14.08 -17.33 20.07
N HIS A 766 13.96 -18.55 20.58
CA HIS A 766 13.63 -19.70 19.75
C HIS A 766 12.18 -19.66 19.26
N PHE A 767 11.29 -19.03 20.03
CA PHE A 767 9.89 -18.86 19.63
C PHE A 767 9.77 -17.95 18.41
N TYR A 768 10.64 -16.94 18.29
CA TYR A 768 10.74 -16.16 17.05
C TYR A 768 10.97 -17.08 15.84
N GLN A 769 11.96 -17.97 15.90
CA GLN A 769 12.25 -18.90 14.81
C GLN A 769 11.08 -19.86 14.57
N THR A 770 10.47 -20.42 15.63
CA THR A 770 9.27 -21.26 15.52
C THR A 770 8.15 -20.56 14.74
N LEU A 771 7.85 -19.29 15.06
CA LEU A 771 6.83 -18.50 14.37
C LEU A 771 7.19 -18.20 12.91
N ARG A 772 8.48 -18.02 12.58
CA ARG A 772 8.92 -17.87 11.18
C ARG A 772 8.69 -19.15 10.38
N HIS A 773 8.98 -20.33 10.96
CA HIS A 773 8.68 -21.62 10.32
C HIS A 773 7.17 -21.81 10.13
N TRP A 774 6.36 -21.54 11.16
CA TRP A 774 4.90 -21.65 11.05
C TRP A 774 4.34 -20.72 9.99
N ARG A 775 4.75 -19.45 9.96
CA ARG A 775 4.32 -18.50 8.92
C ARG A 775 4.68 -18.99 7.52
N LYS A 776 5.93 -19.45 7.34
CA LYS A 776 6.40 -19.97 6.05
C LYS A 776 5.54 -21.15 5.59
N ASN A 777 5.38 -22.17 6.43
CA ASN A 777 4.60 -23.35 6.10
C ASN A 777 3.13 -23.01 5.82
N PHE A 778 2.55 -22.09 6.61
CA PHE A 778 1.17 -21.63 6.45
C PHE A 778 0.94 -20.96 5.10
N LEU A 779 1.82 -20.04 4.71
CA LEU A 779 1.71 -19.32 3.43
C LEU A 779 2.01 -20.23 2.23
N GLU A 780 2.97 -21.15 2.34
CA GLU A 780 3.25 -22.16 1.31
C GLU A 780 2.06 -23.11 1.08
N ASN A 781 1.24 -23.36 2.11
CA ASN A 781 0.03 -24.17 2.03
C ASN A 781 -1.27 -23.35 1.90
N GLN A 782 -1.20 -22.04 1.57
CA GLN A 782 -2.35 -21.15 1.50
C GLN A 782 -3.49 -21.71 0.64
N SER A 783 -3.19 -22.28 -0.54
CA SER A 783 -4.21 -22.84 -1.43
C SER A 783 -5.00 -23.98 -0.76
N LYS A 784 -4.32 -24.88 -0.04
CA LYS A 784 -4.96 -25.98 0.70
C LYS A 784 -5.83 -25.45 1.84
N ILE A 785 -5.38 -24.39 2.52
CA ILE A 785 -6.15 -23.74 3.60
C ILE A 785 -7.45 -23.15 3.03
N ILE A 786 -7.43 -22.58 1.82
CA ILE A 786 -8.63 -22.09 1.14
C ILE A 786 -9.56 -23.24 0.75
N GLU A 787 -9.01 -24.36 0.28
CA GLU A 787 -9.78 -25.57 -0.03
C GLU A 787 -10.49 -26.17 1.19
N LEU A 788 -9.91 -26.03 2.39
CA LEU A 788 -10.56 -26.40 3.67
C LEU A 788 -11.72 -25.46 4.06
N GLY A 789 -11.98 -24.39 3.31
CA GLY A 789 -13.07 -23.44 3.53
C GLY A 789 -12.70 -22.17 4.28
N PHE A 790 -11.41 -21.94 4.58
CA PHE A 790 -10.95 -20.71 5.21
C PHE A 790 -10.74 -19.60 4.16
N ASN A 791 -11.19 -18.38 4.46
CA ASN A 791 -11.13 -17.28 3.50
C ASN A 791 -9.84 -16.44 3.63
N GLU A 792 -9.63 -15.53 2.68
CA GLU A 792 -8.51 -14.58 2.68
C GLU A 792 -8.40 -13.72 3.94
N LYS A 793 -9.52 -13.40 4.62
CA LYS A 793 -9.47 -12.67 5.90
C LYS A 793 -8.87 -13.53 7.01
N PHE A 794 -9.18 -14.82 7.01
CA PHE A 794 -8.61 -15.79 7.95
C PHE A 794 -7.09 -15.87 7.75
N ILE A 795 -6.63 -16.00 6.49
CA ILE A 795 -5.21 -16.03 6.15
C ILE A 795 -4.49 -14.78 6.66
N ARG A 796 -5.00 -13.58 6.37
CA ARG A 796 -4.42 -12.32 6.87
C ARG A 796 -4.45 -12.20 8.39
N THR A 797 -5.46 -12.76 9.05
CA THR A 797 -5.52 -12.78 10.53
C THR A 797 -4.39 -13.62 11.11
N TRP A 798 -4.11 -14.79 10.52
CA TRP A 798 -3.03 -15.68 10.97
C TRP A 798 -1.64 -15.17 10.58
N GLU A 799 -1.49 -14.58 9.39
CA GLU A 799 -0.25 -13.91 8.99
C GLU A 799 0.10 -12.78 9.97
N TYR A 800 -0.89 -11.93 10.31
CA TYR A 800 -0.74 -10.87 11.30
C TYR A 800 -0.34 -11.44 12.66
N TYR A 801 -0.97 -12.53 13.11
CA TYR A 801 -0.62 -13.21 14.35
C TYR A 801 0.83 -13.66 14.41
N PHE A 802 1.31 -14.35 13.36
CA PHE A 802 2.69 -14.83 13.33
C PHE A 802 3.70 -13.69 13.38
N ASP A 803 3.52 -12.66 12.55
CA ASP A 803 4.44 -11.51 12.50
C ASP A 803 4.38 -10.64 13.76
N TYR A 804 3.19 -10.46 14.33
CA TYR A 804 2.99 -9.73 15.58
C TYR A 804 3.73 -10.38 16.75
N CYS A 805 3.56 -11.69 16.93
CA CYS A 805 4.25 -12.43 17.99
C CYS A 805 5.76 -12.53 17.72
N ALA A 806 6.16 -12.74 16.46
CA ALA A 806 7.56 -12.84 16.07
C ALA A 806 8.31 -11.53 16.38
N ALA A 807 7.71 -10.37 16.10
CA ALA A 807 8.28 -9.08 16.48
C ALA A 807 8.42 -8.95 18.00
N GLY A 808 7.44 -9.41 18.77
CA GLY A 808 7.49 -9.42 20.23
C GLY A 808 8.68 -10.21 20.79
N PHE A 809 8.86 -11.45 20.35
CA PHE A 809 9.99 -12.30 20.76
C PHE A 809 11.35 -11.79 20.26
N LYS A 810 11.43 -11.35 19.00
CA LYS A 810 12.68 -10.80 18.42
C LYS A 810 13.17 -9.55 19.15
N THR A 811 12.24 -8.72 19.63
CA THR A 811 12.54 -7.51 20.41
C THR A 811 12.63 -7.75 21.91
N ARG A 812 12.43 -9.00 22.38
CA ARG A 812 12.42 -9.38 23.80
C ARG A 812 11.34 -8.66 24.63
N THR A 813 10.29 -8.17 23.97
CA THR A 813 9.08 -7.67 24.65
C THR A 813 8.11 -8.80 25.00
N LEU A 814 8.40 -10.02 24.52
CA LEU A 814 7.88 -11.29 25.00
C LEU A 814 9.06 -12.21 25.35
N GLY A 815 8.88 -13.06 26.35
CA GLY A 815 9.80 -14.15 26.68
C GLY A 815 9.06 -15.49 26.73
N ASP A 816 9.79 -16.60 26.78
CA ASP A 816 9.23 -17.92 27.07
C ASP A 816 10.18 -18.60 28.05
N TYR A 817 9.69 -18.95 29.23
CA TYR A 817 10.53 -19.47 30.32
C TYR A 817 10.27 -20.96 30.53
N GLN A 818 11.34 -21.73 30.69
CA GLN A 818 11.30 -23.08 31.27
C GLN A 818 11.85 -23.02 32.70
N ILE A 819 11.01 -23.35 33.68
CA ILE A 819 11.35 -23.34 35.10
C ILE A 819 11.22 -24.74 35.68
N VAL A 820 12.23 -25.16 36.43
CA VAL A 820 12.22 -26.40 37.23
C VAL A 820 11.99 -26.04 38.69
N PHE A 821 11.00 -26.68 39.28
CA PHE A 821 10.62 -26.52 40.68
C PHE A 821 10.83 -27.82 41.46
N SER A 822 11.28 -27.69 42.70
CA SER A 822 11.40 -28.79 43.66
C SER A 822 11.02 -28.36 45.08
N ARG A 823 10.99 -29.28 46.05
CA ARG A 823 10.79 -28.94 47.46
C ARG A 823 12.13 -28.78 48.20
N PRO A 824 12.19 -27.90 49.22
CA PRO A 824 13.32 -27.83 50.14
C PRO A 824 13.68 -29.21 50.68
N GLY A 825 14.95 -29.60 50.53
CA GLY A 825 15.46 -30.87 51.04
C GLY A 825 15.25 -32.08 50.12
N ASN A 826 14.88 -31.90 48.85
CA ASN A 826 14.77 -32.99 47.87
C ASN A 826 16.14 -33.57 47.46
N ALA A 827 16.90 -34.10 48.42
CA ALA A 827 18.23 -34.65 48.19
C ALA A 827 18.21 -35.88 47.26
N ALA A 828 17.10 -36.61 47.18
CA ALA A 828 16.94 -37.79 46.32
C ALA A 828 16.99 -37.43 44.83
N ALA A 829 16.32 -36.34 44.41
CA ALA A 829 16.35 -35.89 43.02
C ALA A 829 17.71 -35.29 42.62
N PHE A 830 18.45 -34.72 43.58
CA PHE A 830 19.70 -33.98 43.38
C PHE A 830 20.95 -34.68 43.95
N SER A 831 20.89 -36.00 44.21
CA SER A 831 21.96 -36.74 44.89
C SER A 831 23.29 -36.80 44.12
N ASP A 832 23.24 -36.64 42.79
CA ASP A 832 24.41 -36.54 41.93
C ASP A 832 24.45 -35.11 41.32
N PRO A 833 25.34 -34.23 41.81
CA PRO A 833 25.44 -32.86 41.32
C PRO A 833 25.99 -32.77 39.89
N TYR A 834 26.60 -33.85 39.37
CA TYR A 834 27.17 -33.90 38.02
C TYR A 834 26.20 -34.46 36.98
N LYS A 835 25.12 -35.11 37.41
CA LYS A 835 24.05 -35.59 36.52
C LYS A 835 23.16 -34.48 35.98
N SER A 836 23.42 -33.22 36.38
CA SER A 836 22.55 -32.09 36.09
C SER A 836 23.22 -30.73 36.31
N VAL A 837 24.09 -30.35 35.39
CA VAL A 837 24.17 -28.95 34.99
C VAL A 837 24.17 -29.01 33.48
N VAL A 838 23.08 -28.55 32.86
CA VAL A 838 22.99 -28.40 31.41
C VAL A 838 24.24 -27.63 30.99
N SER A 839 25.15 -28.30 30.28
CA SER A 839 26.36 -27.66 29.77
C SER A 839 25.94 -26.56 28.80
N PRO A 840 26.42 -25.31 28.94
CA PRO A 840 25.97 -24.17 28.14
C PRO A 840 26.58 -24.16 26.71
N TYR A 841 26.80 -25.32 26.10
CA TYR A 841 27.48 -25.46 24.80
C TYR A 841 26.64 -26.17 23.74
#